data_AF-A0A8H3B3S6-F1
#
_entry.id   AF-A0A8H3B3S6-F1
#
_cell.length_a   1.000
_cell.length_b   1.000
_cell.length_c   1.000
_cell.angle_alpha   90.00
_cell.angle_beta   90.00
_cell.angle_gamma   90.00
#
_symmetry.space_group_name_H-M   'P 1'
#
loop_
_entity.id
_entity.type
_entity.pdbx_description
1 polymer ?
#
loop_
_entity_poly.entity_id
_entity_poly.type
_entity_poly.pdbx_seq_one_letter_code
_entity_poly.pdbx_strand_id
1 'polypeptide(L)'
;MLKHWLSIIAALLAYRIWNLKHALQAQFVPKNLPPLFSAGGKCELIQERREQADNQFKFCEDGLILAPGIAIFSCDPGRHNWNTVMGPMLDPDRRGSLWALHYTSTTTKKPYSLKLINFPTNADFRPLGIDVVHTGSAGVPSRLLVVNHGRHNSTIEVFRIQLERNIVALTHEITLTDPSFASPNAIASISPNAFFLSHDHHFTKRMSWPLNKILPSLETFLSLPLSRVDLVFFDTLPGTGVRKVRTVARNIACPNGVAVSTDGSTLAIASTSRAEVLFYSKNGTDIKYITSVQVPFSADNLAFAGDQLLVAGHPNIPEFLALVKGKSDRAPSYVTAIAPRSIGSTDQEESWLRRIVAGANVTTVFTSDGSFLSSSTGAFVDLETKVMFVVALYGSGVAKWAARASLPSSATGSKASYNVPIFVCCLSFVLLFKPLVARTYTPYGLPRSLYYPLVLIPRASTAPIYLEPVVVTSILFIMFTKPFAILIATVAAVSVSGLSVNTPTELTQCGTVEIKWSGKNSPFILSVLPSCESDSEDPLMEFTGVNATSYKWTVNLPSSTGPIAFAVTDRDGNEAYTDEVAIKKSDDGTCLSAASSSAAATSVAAATSATSVSDANSPTPTTLAVSDTPIPSVPINAGAGLNSGSGSGSEGSSSSSSEAQTQVNSAVSPGPTFASMIGVAAALFALF
;
A
#
# COMPACT_ATOMS: atom_id res chain seq x y z
N MET A 1 41.86 0.85 -1.80
CA MET A 1 40.63 0.25 -1.25
C MET A 1 39.36 0.91 -1.79
N LEU A 2 39.19 2.24 -1.74
CA LEU A 2 37.97 2.93 -2.21
C LEU A 2 37.54 2.60 -3.65
N LYS A 3 38.47 2.56 -4.61
CA LYS A 3 38.18 2.18 -6.02
C LYS A 3 37.68 0.73 -6.17
N HIS A 4 38.12 -0.17 -5.32
CA HIS A 4 37.69 -1.58 -5.35
C HIS A 4 36.25 -1.70 -4.83
N TRP A 5 35.92 -0.99 -3.74
CA TRP A 5 34.55 -0.92 -3.21
C TRP A 5 33.56 -0.29 -4.19
N LEU A 6 33.93 0.81 -4.84
CA LEU A 6 33.10 1.44 -5.88
C LEU A 6 32.82 0.49 -7.06
N SER A 7 33.80 -0.31 -7.47
CA SER A 7 33.64 -1.28 -8.56
C SER A 7 32.70 -2.41 -8.17
N ILE A 8 32.77 -2.89 -6.92
CA ILE A 8 31.87 -3.92 -6.39
C ILE A 8 30.44 -3.39 -6.31
N ILE A 9 30.24 -2.18 -5.77
CA ILE A 9 28.92 -1.55 -5.68
C ILE A 9 28.31 -1.36 -7.08
N ALA A 10 29.10 -0.88 -8.04
CA ALA A 10 28.64 -0.72 -9.42
C ALA A 10 28.22 -2.06 -10.04
N ALA A 11 28.98 -3.13 -9.81
CA ALA A 11 28.64 -4.47 -10.30
C ALA A 11 27.35 -5.02 -9.66
N LEU A 12 27.17 -4.84 -8.34
CA LEU A 12 25.95 -5.23 -7.63
C LEU A 12 24.73 -4.44 -8.12
N LEU A 13 24.87 -3.13 -8.31
CA LEU A 13 23.81 -2.29 -8.86
C LEU A 13 23.43 -2.71 -10.29
N ALA A 14 24.42 -2.97 -11.14
CA ALA A 14 24.19 -3.44 -12.50
C ALA A 14 23.46 -4.80 -12.52
N TYR A 15 23.88 -5.73 -11.66
CA TYR A 15 23.21 -7.02 -11.49
C TYR A 15 21.77 -6.85 -10.98
N ARG A 16 21.53 -5.93 -10.04
CA ARG A 16 20.20 -5.61 -9.54
C ARG A 16 19.29 -5.03 -10.62
N ILE A 17 19.76 -4.03 -11.38
CA ILE A 17 19.01 -3.44 -12.50
C ILE A 17 18.69 -4.51 -13.55
N TRP A 18 19.67 -5.37 -13.87
CA TRP A 18 19.46 -6.48 -14.81
C TRP A 18 18.36 -7.44 -14.34
N ASN A 19 18.36 -7.81 -13.06
CA ASN A 19 17.32 -8.66 -12.48
C ASN A 19 15.94 -7.98 -12.39
N LEU A 20 15.92 -6.65 -12.34
CA LEU A 20 14.69 -5.85 -12.32
C LEU A 20 14.24 -5.40 -13.71
N LYS A 21 14.93 -5.78 -14.80
CA LYS A 21 14.63 -5.27 -16.15
C LYS A 21 13.17 -5.46 -16.55
N HIS A 22 12.58 -6.60 -16.20
CA HIS A 22 11.17 -6.89 -16.49
C HIS A 22 10.26 -5.96 -15.69
N ALA A 23 10.45 -5.88 -14.38
CA ALA A 23 9.69 -4.99 -13.50
C ALA A 23 9.78 -3.52 -13.96
N LEU A 24 10.98 -3.05 -14.29
CA LEU A 24 11.20 -1.71 -14.82
C LEU A 24 10.43 -1.47 -16.13
N GLN A 25 10.48 -2.43 -17.07
CA GLN A 25 9.73 -2.34 -18.33
C GLN A 25 8.21 -2.39 -18.10
N ALA A 26 7.74 -3.28 -17.23
CA ALA A 26 6.33 -3.47 -16.91
C ALA A 26 5.71 -2.23 -16.23
N GLN A 27 6.49 -1.48 -15.45
CA GLN A 27 5.96 -0.46 -14.54
C GLN A 27 6.27 0.98 -14.95
N PHE A 28 7.37 1.22 -15.67
CA PHE A 28 7.82 2.58 -15.99
C PHE A 28 7.73 2.94 -17.47
N VAL A 29 7.54 1.96 -18.36
CA VAL A 29 7.30 2.24 -19.78
C VAL A 29 5.80 2.52 -19.97
N PRO A 30 5.40 3.71 -20.44
CA PRO A 30 4.01 4.02 -20.74
C PRO A 30 3.43 3.06 -21.77
N LYS A 31 2.15 2.72 -21.62
CA LYS A 31 1.44 1.83 -22.53
C LYS A 31 0.35 2.62 -23.23
N ASN A 32 0.30 2.54 -24.56
CA ASN A 32 -0.80 3.10 -25.36
C ASN A 32 -2.03 2.19 -25.24
N LEU A 33 -2.76 2.32 -24.14
CA LEU A 33 -3.98 1.55 -23.88
C LEU A 33 -5.20 2.24 -24.50
N PRO A 34 -6.22 1.47 -24.95
CA PRO A 34 -7.48 2.04 -25.41
C PRO A 34 -8.31 2.56 -24.21
N PRO A 35 -9.31 3.43 -24.45
CA PRO A 35 -10.28 3.81 -23.41
C PRO A 35 -10.89 2.62 -22.68
N LEU A 36 -11.20 1.55 -23.43
CA LEU A 36 -11.69 0.29 -22.91
C LEU A 36 -11.38 -0.85 -23.88
N PHE A 37 -10.88 -1.95 -23.33
CA PHE A 37 -10.91 -3.28 -23.92
C PHE A 37 -11.41 -4.27 -22.87
N SER A 38 -12.32 -5.17 -23.25
CA SER A 38 -12.85 -6.24 -22.40
C SER A 38 -13.04 -7.52 -23.20
N ALA A 39 -12.46 -8.61 -22.72
CA ALA A 39 -12.60 -9.93 -23.31
C ALA A 39 -13.99 -10.49 -22.98
N GLY A 40 -14.92 -10.40 -23.93
CA GLY A 40 -16.26 -10.98 -23.77
C GLY A 40 -17.42 -10.12 -24.27
N GLY A 41 -17.16 -8.89 -24.71
CA GLY A 41 -18.18 -8.02 -25.31
C GLY A 41 -18.34 -6.73 -24.52
N LYS A 42 -19.55 -6.16 -24.59
CA LYS A 42 -19.88 -4.85 -24.01
C LYS A 42 -19.70 -4.86 -22.49
N CYS A 43 -18.82 -4.00 -21.99
CA CYS A 43 -18.61 -3.78 -20.57
C CYS A 43 -19.40 -2.55 -20.09
N GLU A 44 -19.97 -2.68 -18.91
CA GLU A 44 -20.78 -1.66 -18.23
C GLU A 44 -20.03 -1.19 -16.98
N LEU A 45 -20.01 0.12 -16.75
CA LEU A 45 -19.53 0.70 -15.51
C LEU A 45 -20.70 0.85 -14.54
N ILE A 46 -20.69 0.07 -13.46
CA ILE A 46 -21.67 0.12 -12.39
C ILE A 46 -21.21 1.15 -11.36
N GLN A 47 -21.98 2.22 -11.21
CA GLN A 47 -21.71 3.30 -10.27
C GLN A 47 -23.04 3.87 -9.74
N GLU A 48 -23.00 4.58 -8.61
CA GLU A 48 -24.15 5.40 -8.21
C GLU A 48 -24.39 6.53 -9.22
N ARG A 49 -25.63 7.06 -9.27
CA ARG A 49 -25.97 8.12 -10.23
C ARG A 49 -25.10 9.34 -9.97
N ARG A 50 -24.49 9.89 -11.04
CA ARG A 50 -23.62 11.08 -11.02
C ARG A 50 -24.23 12.31 -10.33
N GLU A 51 -25.55 12.39 -10.29
CA GLU A 51 -26.32 13.49 -9.67
C GLU A 51 -26.44 13.37 -8.13
N GLN A 52 -26.08 12.22 -7.54
CA GLN A 52 -25.97 12.10 -6.08
C GLN A 52 -24.62 12.69 -5.66
N ALA A 53 -24.67 13.86 -5.00
CA ALA A 53 -23.48 14.58 -4.49
C ALA A 53 -22.60 13.75 -3.53
N ASP A 54 -23.10 12.59 -3.08
CA ASP A 54 -22.43 11.69 -2.13
C ASP A 54 -22.30 10.27 -2.71
N ASN A 55 -21.63 10.10 -3.85
CA ASN A 55 -21.28 8.75 -4.36
C ASN A 55 -20.31 8.07 -3.38
N GLN A 56 -20.76 6.99 -2.76
CA GLN A 56 -20.04 6.22 -1.74
C GLN A 56 -19.61 4.84 -2.28
N PHE A 57 -20.26 4.34 -3.34
CA PHE A 57 -19.83 3.15 -4.09
C PHE A 57 -18.73 3.49 -5.11
N LYS A 58 -17.53 3.74 -4.61
CA LYS A 58 -16.33 4.05 -5.38
C LYS A 58 -15.08 3.64 -4.61
N PHE A 59 -13.94 3.63 -5.30
CA PHE A 59 -12.65 3.28 -4.70
C PHE A 59 -12.71 1.89 -4.04
N CYS A 60 -13.33 0.97 -4.78
CA CYS A 60 -13.52 -0.41 -4.37
C CYS A 60 -12.22 -1.16 -4.68
N GLU A 61 -11.46 -1.44 -3.64
CA GLU A 61 -10.11 -2.00 -3.78
C GLU A 61 -10.16 -3.52 -3.98
N ASP A 62 -11.14 -4.18 -3.37
CA ASP A 62 -11.32 -5.63 -3.51
C ASP A 62 -12.80 -6.01 -3.65
N GLY A 63 -13.06 -7.21 -4.13
CA GLY A 63 -14.40 -7.76 -4.32
C GLY A 63 -14.39 -9.25 -4.63
N LEU A 64 -15.54 -9.89 -4.43
CA LEU A 64 -15.71 -11.32 -4.63
C LEU A 64 -17.16 -11.70 -4.93
N ILE A 65 -17.35 -12.94 -5.35
CA ILE A 65 -18.67 -13.56 -5.51
C ILE A 65 -19.06 -14.20 -4.19
N LEU A 66 -20.13 -13.69 -3.57
CA LEU A 66 -20.68 -14.27 -2.34
C LEU A 66 -21.48 -15.54 -2.65
N ALA A 67 -22.30 -15.46 -3.68
CA ALA A 67 -23.15 -16.52 -4.19
C ALA A 67 -23.45 -16.21 -5.67
N PRO A 68 -23.88 -17.20 -6.47
CA PRO A 68 -24.28 -16.96 -7.85
C PRO A 68 -25.27 -15.79 -7.96
N GLY A 69 -24.91 -14.78 -8.76
CA GLY A 69 -25.70 -13.55 -8.93
C GLY A 69 -25.59 -12.51 -7.81
N ILE A 70 -24.71 -12.71 -6.81
CA ILE A 70 -24.48 -11.78 -5.70
C ILE A 70 -22.97 -11.53 -5.52
N ALA A 71 -22.54 -10.29 -5.73
CA ALA A 71 -21.15 -9.86 -5.50
C ALA A 71 -21.06 -8.94 -4.29
N ILE A 72 -19.95 -9.00 -3.57
CA ILE A 72 -19.59 -8.08 -2.48
C ILE A 72 -18.35 -7.28 -2.88
N PHE A 73 -18.29 -6.02 -2.45
CA PHE A 73 -17.17 -5.11 -2.70
C PHE A 73 -16.73 -4.42 -1.41
N SER A 74 -15.42 -4.22 -1.30
CA SER A 74 -14.76 -3.45 -0.26
C SER A 74 -14.40 -2.07 -0.79
N CYS A 75 -15.11 -1.03 -0.33
CA CYS A 75 -15.01 0.31 -0.91
C CYS A 75 -14.68 1.36 0.15
N ASP A 76 -13.85 2.34 -0.23
CA ASP A 76 -13.46 3.42 0.67
C ASP A 76 -13.40 4.77 -0.05
N PRO A 77 -14.48 5.57 0.02
CA PRO A 77 -14.54 6.86 -0.66
C PRO A 77 -13.60 7.93 -0.04
N GLY A 78 -12.99 7.67 1.11
CA GLY A 78 -11.98 8.54 1.73
C GLY A 78 -10.53 8.16 1.39
N ARG A 79 -10.30 7.23 0.47
CA ARG A 79 -8.97 6.67 0.19
C ARG A 79 -7.90 7.67 -0.24
N HIS A 80 -8.29 8.78 -0.89
CA HIS A 80 -7.34 9.85 -1.23
C HIS A 80 -6.71 10.52 0.00
N ASN A 81 -7.40 10.53 1.15
CA ASN A 81 -6.89 11.14 2.38
C ASN A 81 -6.31 10.11 3.34
N TRP A 82 -6.64 8.82 3.19
CA TRP A 82 -6.17 7.80 4.09
C TRP A 82 -5.92 6.47 3.39
N ASN A 83 -4.64 6.18 3.18
CA ASN A 83 -4.07 4.98 2.59
C ASN A 83 -2.80 4.58 3.37
N THR A 84 -2.83 3.42 4.01
CA THR A 84 -1.73 2.90 4.85
C THR A 84 -0.56 2.34 4.06
N VAL A 85 -0.75 2.00 2.78
CA VAL A 85 0.26 1.37 1.93
C VAL A 85 1.37 2.39 1.60
N MET A 86 1.00 3.48 0.94
CA MET A 86 1.95 4.51 0.47
C MET A 86 1.58 5.93 0.91
N GLY A 87 0.53 6.09 1.70
CA GLY A 87 0.00 7.40 2.08
C GLY A 87 -0.95 8.00 1.02
N PRO A 88 -1.55 9.15 1.34
CA PRO A 88 -1.35 9.90 2.58
C PRO A 88 -2.18 9.32 3.76
N MET A 89 -1.89 9.72 5.00
CA MET A 89 -2.61 9.31 6.22
C MET A 89 -3.11 10.55 6.97
N LEU A 90 -3.95 11.36 6.31
CA LEU A 90 -4.37 12.70 6.74
C LEU A 90 -5.71 12.70 7.49
N ASP A 91 -6.71 11.99 6.96
CA ASP A 91 -8.07 12.00 7.51
C ASP A 91 -8.60 10.55 7.69
N PRO A 92 -8.57 10.01 8.92
CA PRO A 92 -9.12 8.70 9.21
C PRO A 92 -10.64 8.70 9.43
N ASP A 93 -11.29 9.86 9.56
CA ASP A 93 -12.66 9.96 10.08
C ASP A 93 -13.71 9.56 9.04
N ARG A 94 -13.40 9.73 7.74
CA ARG A 94 -14.28 9.24 6.70
C ARG A 94 -14.35 7.72 6.74
N ARG A 95 -15.56 7.17 6.82
CA ARG A 95 -15.80 5.73 6.88
C ARG A 95 -15.85 5.10 5.49
N GLY A 96 -15.20 3.96 5.31
CA GLY A 96 -15.44 3.06 4.18
C GLY A 96 -16.69 2.22 4.39
N SER A 97 -17.01 1.35 3.43
CA SER A 97 -18.22 0.54 3.45
C SER A 97 -18.07 -0.75 2.63
N LEU A 98 -18.77 -1.79 3.06
CA LEU A 98 -18.97 -2.99 2.26
C LEU A 98 -20.25 -2.86 1.46
N TRP A 99 -20.23 -3.26 0.20
CA TRP A 99 -21.37 -3.13 -0.71
C TRP A 99 -21.75 -4.47 -1.28
N ALA A 100 -23.03 -4.64 -1.61
CA ALA A 100 -23.50 -5.80 -2.36
C ALA A 100 -24.20 -5.39 -3.65
N LEU A 101 -24.11 -6.26 -4.65
CA LEU A 101 -24.74 -6.10 -5.95
C LEU A 101 -25.40 -7.40 -6.37
N HIS A 102 -26.67 -7.29 -6.77
CA HIS A 102 -27.44 -8.39 -7.35
C HIS A 102 -27.47 -8.26 -8.86
N TYR A 103 -27.25 -9.36 -9.55
CA TYR A 103 -27.17 -9.35 -11.00
C TYR A 103 -27.53 -10.72 -11.59
N THR A 104 -27.76 -10.68 -12.89
CA THR A 104 -27.75 -11.85 -13.79
C THR A 104 -26.75 -11.56 -14.91
N SER A 105 -26.65 -12.49 -15.86
CA SER A 105 -25.87 -12.28 -17.08
C SER A 105 -26.35 -11.07 -17.90
N THR A 106 -27.65 -10.72 -17.84
CA THR A 106 -28.25 -9.66 -18.65
C THR A 106 -28.75 -8.44 -17.88
N THR A 107 -28.97 -8.57 -16.56
CA THR A 107 -29.53 -7.49 -15.74
C THR A 107 -28.63 -7.19 -14.55
N THR A 108 -28.58 -5.92 -14.13
CA THR A 108 -27.84 -5.47 -12.95
C THR A 108 -28.78 -4.63 -12.09
N LYS A 109 -28.92 -4.97 -10.79
CA LYS A 109 -29.65 -4.12 -9.84
C LYS A 109 -28.76 -2.98 -9.35
N LYS A 110 -29.33 -2.01 -8.63
CA LYS A 110 -28.54 -0.95 -7.98
C LYS A 110 -27.66 -1.55 -6.86
N PRO A 111 -26.36 -1.18 -6.76
CA PRO A 111 -25.56 -1.54 -5.58
C PRO A 111 -26.14 -0.92 -4.31
N TYR A 112 -25.99 -1.61 -3.19
CA TYR A 112 -26.41 -1.10 -1.86
C TYR A 112 -25.37 -1.39 -0.79
N SER A 113 -25.23 -0.47 0.17
CA SER A 113 -24.33 -0.62 1.30
C SER A 113 -24.85 -1.71 2.24
N LEU A 114 -23.96 -2.58 2.70
CA LEU A 114 -24.25 -3.62 3.67
C LEU A 114 -24.29 -3.02 5.07
N LYS A 115 -25.34 -3.36 5.82
CA LYS A 115 -25.44 -3.01 7.24
C LYS A 115 -24.51 -3.90 8.05
N LEU A 116 -23.63 -3.28 8.84
CA LEU A 116 -22.77 -3.96 9.80
C LEU A 116 -23.46 -4.01 11.16
N ILE A 117 -24.07 -5.14 11.49
CA ILE A 117 -24.75 -5.37 12.78
C ILE A 117 -23.68 -5.63 13.84
N ASN A 118 -23.83 -5.01 15.02
CA ASN A 118 -22.91 -5.12 16.17
C ASN A 118 -21.47 -4.63 15.95
N PHE A 119 -21.14 -4.06 14.79
CA PHE A 119 -19.88 -3.35 14.64
C PHE A 119 -19.95 -1.98 15.33
N PRO A 120 -18.96 -1.57 16.13
CA PRO A 120 -19.02 -0.31 16.85
C PRO A 120 -19.17 0.90 15.92
N THR A 121 -20.14 1.78 16.20
CA THR A 121 -20.43 2.95 15.37
C THR A 121 -19.29 3.96 15.33
N ASN A 122 -18.54 4.07 16.44
CA ASN A 122 -17.44 5.02 16.59
C ASN A 122 -16.07 4.41 16.24
N ALA A 123 -16.02 3.13 15.86
CA ALA A 123 -14.79 2.51 15.40
C ALA A 123 -14.51 2.88 13.94
N ASP A 124 -13.23 3.09 13.63
CA ASP A 124 -12.78 3.27 12.26
C ASP A 124 -13.09 2.02 11.44
N PHE A 125 -13.57 2.25 10.22
CA PHE A 125 -13.79 1.19 9.26
C PHE A 125 -13.30 1.64 7.89
N ARG A 126 -12.11 1.17 7.53
CA ARG A 126 -11.35 1.49 6.32
C ARG A 126 -11.00 0.16 5.62
N PRO A 127 -11.96 -0.47 4.95
CA PRO A 127 -11.81 -1.84 4.46
C PRO A 127 -10.88 -1.89 3.24
N LEU A 128 -10.11 -2.97 3.14
CA LEU A 128 -9.17 -3.26 2.05
C LEU A 128 -9.46 -4.65 1.46
N GLY A 129 -8.55 -5.62 1.58
CA GLY A 129 -8.78 -6.98 1.11
C GLY A 129 -9.89 -7.70 1.88
N ILE A 130 -10.69 -8.49 1.17
CA ILE A 130 -11.79 -9.28 1.73
C ILE A 130 -11.76 -10.71 1.24
N ASP A 131 -12.24 -11.64 2.06
CA ASP A 131 -12.46 -13.01 1.60
C ASP A 131 -13.59 -13.72 2.37
N VAL A 132 -14.19 -14.73 1.73
CA VAL A 132 -15.30 -15.49 2.29
C VAL A 132 -14.83 -16.87 2.77
N VAL A 133 -15.14 -17.14 4.03
CA VAL A 133 -15.01 -18.46 4.62
C VAL A 133 -16.27 -19.27 4.31
N HIS A 134 -16.07 -20.40 3.65
CA HIS A 134 -17.11 -21.35 3.33
C HIS A 134 -17.16 -22.49 4.37
N THR A 135 -18.35 -22.99 4.70
CA THR A 135 -18.55 -24.13 5.61
C THR A 135 -19.33 -25.26 4.96
N GLY A 136 -19.05 -26.48 5.46
CA GLY A 136 -19.70 -27.71 5.02
C GLY A 136 -19.31 -28.14 3.61
N SER A 137 -19.69 -29.35 3.23
CA SER A 137 -19.42 -29.92 1.90
C SER A 137 -20.16 -29.18 0.77
N ALA A 138 -21.21 -28.42 1.10
CA ALA A 138 -21.97 -27.61 0.17
C ALA A 138 -21.31 -26.24 -0.11
N GLY A 139 -20.19 -25.91 0.56
CA GLY A 139 -19.48 -24.66 0.33
C GLY A 139 -20.33 -23.42 0.63
N VAL A 140 -21.13 -23.44 1.70
CA VAL A 140 -22.02 -22.33 2.02
C VAL A 140 -21.21 -21.17 2.61
N PRO A 141 -21.34 -19.93 2.11
CA PRO A 141 -20.64 -18.78 2.68
C PRO A 141 -21.12 -18.55 4.12
N SER A 142 -20.18 -18.54 5.06
CA SER A 142 -20.48 -18.48 6.49
C SER A 142 -19.97 -17.21 7.17
N ARG A 143 -18.77 -16.76 6.78
CA ARG A 143 -18.15 -15.55 7.32
C ARG A 143 -17.46 -14.76 6.22
N LEU A 144 -17.43 -13.45 6.39
CA LEU A 144 -16.63 -12.52 5.62
C LEU A 144 -15.51 -12.00 6.52
N LEU A 145 -14.27 -12.13 6.05
CA LEU A 145 -13.08 -11.58 6.68
C LEU A 145 -12.71 -10.30 5.93
N VAL A 146 -12.35 -9.25 6.68
CA VAL A 146 -12.11 -7.93 6.12
C VAL A 146 -10.85 -7.33 6.73
N VAL A 147 -9.85 -7.02 5.92
CA VAL A 147 -8.74 -6.16 6.36
C VAL A 147 -9.29 -4.77 6.63
N ASN A 148 -9.04 -4.23 7.82
CA ASN A 148 -9.48 -2.90 8.23
C ASN A 148 -8.30 -2.05 8.68
N HIS A 149 -8.08 -0.91 8.02
CA HIS A 149 -6.98 0.01 8.29
C HIS A 149 -7.40 1.20 9.17
N GLY A 150 -7.72 0.92 10.43
CA GLY A 150 -8.09 1.94 11.41
C GLY A 150 -6.98 2.96 11.69
N ARG A 151 -7.28 4.03 12.43
CA ARG A 151 -6.36 5.15 12.63
C ARG A 151 -5.08 4.75 13.36
N HIS A 152 -5.18 3.84 14.32
CA HIS A 152 -4.04 3.43 15.18
C HIS A 152 -3.42 2.10 14.79
N ASN A 153 -4.21 1.15 14.32
CA ASN A 153 -3.77 -0.20 13.97
C ASN A 153 -4.51 -0.71 12.73
N SER A 154 -3.98 -1.79 12.16
CA SER A 154 -4.70 -2.57 11.16
C SER A 154 -5.22 -3.84 11.83
N THR A 155 -6.45 -4.22 11.52
CA THR A 155 -7.16 -5.34 12.12
C THR A 155 -7.75 -6.23 11.03
N ILE A 156 -8.19 -7.44 11.41
CA ILE A 156 -9.04 -8.27 10.56
C ILE A 156 -10.41 -8.38 11.23
N GLU A 157 -11.43 -7.84 10.60
CA GLU A 157 -12.81 -7.91 11.08
C GLU A 157 -13.48 -9.19 10.58
N VAL A 158 -14.12 -9.94 11.48
CA VAL A 158 -14.84 -11.17 11.13
C VAL A 158 -16.33 -10.91 11.26
N PHE A 159 -17.06 -11.09 10.16
CA PHE A 159 -18.51 -10.95 10.11
C PHE A 159 -19.16 -12.29 9.78
N ARG A 160 -20.18 -12.68 10.55
CA ARG A 160 -21.11 -13.74 10.16
C ARG A 160 -21.99 -13.26 9.02
N ILE A 161 -22.10 -14.06 7.97
CA ILE A 161 -22.96 -13.78 6.83
C ILE A 161 -24.36 -14.31 7.10
N GLN A 162 -25.37 -13.47 6.90
CA GLN A 162 -26.78 -13.86 6.89
C GLN A 162 -27.33 -13.57 5.50
N LEU A 163 -27.71 -14.64 4.78
CA LEU A 163 -28.30 -14.56 3.45
C LEU A 163 -29.75 -15.04 3.53
N GLU A 164 -30.69 -14.10 3.63
CA GLU A 164 -32.12 -14.40 3.70
C GLU A 164 -32.85 -13.73 2.54
N ARG A 165 -33.63 -14.50 1.76
CA ARG A 165 -34.44 -13.98 0.63
C ARG A 165 -33.65 -13.08 -0.33
N ASN A 166 -32.39 -13.41 -0.60
CA ASN A 166 -31.46 -12.61 -1.42
C ASN A 166 -31.15 -11.22 -0.81
N ILE A 167 -31.20 -11.07 0.51
CA ILE A 167 -30.68 -9.90 1.22
C ILE A 167 -29.50 -10.37 2.05
N VAL A 168 -28.40 -9.63 1.95
CA VAL A 168 -27.16 -9.90 2.67
C VAL A 168 -27.09 -8.98 3.88
N ALA A 169 -26.94 -9.56 5.06
CA ALA A 169 -26.62 -8.84 6.29
C ALA A 169 -25.34 -9.41 6.91
N LEU A 170 -24.56 -8.54 7.55
CA LEU A 170 -23.28 -8.88 8.17
C LEU A 170 -23.35 -8.60 9.66
N THR A 171 -23.20 -9.63 10.48
CA THR A 171 -23.11 -9.48 11.95
C THR A 171 -21.67 -9.62 12.39
N HIS A 172 -21.10 -8.56 12.95
CA HIS A 172 -19.75 -8.58 13.50
C HIS A 172 -19.65 -9.62 14.62
N GLU A 173 -18.66 -10.49 14.52
CA GLU A 173 -18.36 -11.50 15.55
C GLU A 173 -17.19 -11.08 16.42
N ILE A 174 -16.08 -10.67 15.79
CA ILE A 174 -14.84 -10.37 16.49
C ILE A 174 -13.91 -9.50 15.63
N THR A 175 -13.12 -8.66 16.28
CA THR A 175 -11.97 -7.96 15.71
C THR A 175 -10.70 -8.75 16.05
N LEU A 176 -9.96 -9.21 15.04
CA LEU A 176 -8.69 -9.89 15.23
C LEU A 176 -7.54 -8.87 15.17
N THR A 177 -6.71 -8.91 16.21
CA THR A 177 -5.52 -8.07 16.36
C THR A 177 -4.31 -8.95 16.65
N ASP A 178 -3.17 -8.63 16.05
CA ASP A 178 -1.89 -9.24 16.35
C ASP A 178 -0.77 -8.22 16.08
N PRO A 179 0.32 -8.17 16.87
CA PRO A 179 1.44 -7.26 16.64
C PRO A 179 2.07 -7.38 15.23
N SER A 180 1.94 -8.54 14.59
CA SER A 180 2.42 -8.78 13.22
C SER A 180 1.59 -8.09 12.14
N PHE A 181 0.36 -7.63 12.45
CA PHE A 181 -0.58 -6.98 11.51
C PHE A 181 -0.23 -5.50 11.27
N ALA A 182 1.04 -5.18 11.06
CA ALA A 182 1.48 -3.82 10.80
C ALA A 182 0.96 -3.26 9.45
N SER A 183 0.93 -4.12 8.43
CA SER A 183 0.66 -3.79 7.01
C SER A 183 -0.15 -4.88 6.28
N PRO A 184 -1.21 -5.46 6.88
CA PRO A 184 -2.02 -6.48 6.22
C PRO A 184 -2.62 -5.93 4.93
N ASN A 185 -2.71 -6.75 3.88
CA ASN A 185 -3.18 -6.30 2.58
C ASN A 185 -4.37 -7.16 2.08
N ALA A 186 -4.13 -8.44 1.76
CA ALA A 186 -5.14 -9.35 1.22
C ALA A 186 -5.26 -10.64 2.05
N ILE A 187 -6.43 -11.29 1.95
CA ILE A 187 -6.80 -12.49 2.71
C ILE A 187 -7.11 -13.64 1.75
N ALA A 188 -6.67 -14.86 2.08
CA ALA A 188 -7.16 -16.08 1.46
C ALA A 188 -7.50 -17.14 2.52
N SER A 189 -8.78 -17.38 2.69
CA SER A 189 -9.39 -18.30 3.65
C SER A 189 -9.11 -19.73 3.24
N ILE A 190 -8.65 -20.56 4.19
CA ILE A 190 -8.37 -21.98 3.93
C ILE A 190 -9.21 -22.93 4.78
N SER A 191 -9.83 -22.43 5.85
CA SER A 191 -10.74 -23.18 6.71
C SER A 191 -11.58 -22.20 7.54
N PRO A 192 -12.59 -22.68 8.31
CA PRO A 192 -13.41 -21.83 9.18
C PRO A 192 -12.65 -20.95 10.19
N ASN A 193 -11.41 -21.34 10.50
CA ASN A 193 -10.59 -20.78 11.57
C ASN A 193 -9.14 -20.50 11.13
N ALA A 194 -8.86 -20.49 9.82
CA ALA A 194 -7.52 -20.19 9.32
C ALA A 194 -7.53 -19.54 7.94
N PHE A 195 -6.61 -18.59 7.74
CA PHE A 195 -6.43 -17.85 6.49
C PHE A 195 -4.98 -17.44 6.27
N PHE A 196 -4.59 -17.23 5.02
CA PHE A 196 -3.37 -16.52 4.66
C PHE A 196 -3.60 -15.02 4.67
N LEU A 197 -2.60 -14.28 5.12
CA LEU A 197 -2.59 -12.82 5.19
C LEU A 197 -1.30 -12.32 4.56
N SER A 198 -1.40 -11.58 3.47
CA SER A 198 -0.26 -10.85 2.93
C SER A 198 0.02 -9.59 3.74
N HIS A 199 1.30 -9.24 3.84
CA HIS A 199 1.74 -7.98 4.36
C HIS A 199 2.43 -7.21 3.24
N ASP A 200 1.97 -6.02 2.88
CA ASP A 200 2.54 -5.31 1.72
C ASP A 200 3.92 -4.70 1.99
N HIS A 201 4.23 -4.38 3.25
CA HIS A 201 5.51 -3.78 3.61
C HIS A 201 6.06 -4.31 4.93
N HIS A 202 7.38 -4.33 5.03
CA HIS A 202 8.05 -4.38 6.33
C HIS A 202 8.06 -3.01 7.01
N PHE A 203 8.41 -1.95 6.27
CA PHE A 203 8.42 -0.57 6.74
C PHE A 203 7.10 0.12 6.41
N THR A 204 6.44 0.72 7.40
CA THR A 204 5.09 1.28 7.23
C THR A 204 5.05 2.79 7.45
N LYS A 205 3.99 3.43 6.96
CA LYS A 205 3.72 4.86 7.22
C LYS A 205 3.46 5.17 8.70
N ARG A 206 3.21 4.14 9.53
CA ARG A 206 2.99 4.25 10.98
C ARG A 206 4.28 4.33 11.80
N MET A 207 5.44 4.15 11.18
CA MET A 207 6.72 4.31 11.88
C MET A 207 6.94 5.76 12.32
N SER A 208 7.84 5.98 13.27
CA SER A 208 8.23 7.33 13.69
C SER A 208 8.91 8.09 12.55
N TRP A 209 8.66 9.39 12.50
CA TRP A 209 9.39 10.30 11.62
C TRP A 209 10.89 10.29 11.96
N PRO A 210 11.81 10.39 10.98
CA PRO A 210 11.58 10.53 9.53
C PRO A 210 11.46 9.19 8.76
N LEU A 211 11.56 8.05 9.45
CA LEU A 211 11.66 6.74 8.81
C LEU A 211 10.43 6.39 7.97
N ASN A 212 9.23 6.77 8.41
CA ASN A 212 7.98 6.54 7.69
C ASN A 212 7.88 7.25 6.33
N LYS A 213 8.59 8.36 6.12
CA LYS A 213 8.56 9.09 4.84
C LYS A 213 9.48 8.39 3.81
N ILE A 214 10.59 7.82 4.26
CA ILE A 214 11.66 7.31 3.40
C ILE A 214 11.59 5.80 3.21
N LEU A 215 11.53 5.02 4.29
CA LEU A 215 11.74 3.57 4.23
C LEU A 215 10.67 2.80 3.44
N PRO A 216 9.35 3.06 3.58
CA PRO A 216 8.34 2.35 2.79
C PRO A 216 8.52 2.60 1.28
N SER A 217 8.84 3.84 0.92
CA SER A 217 9.13 4.23 -0.46
C SER A 217 10.37 3.52 -1.00
N LEU A 218 11.46 3.47 -0.23
CA LEU A 218 12.66 2.74 -0.65
C LEU A 218 12.39 1.23 -0.80
N GLU A 219 11.65 0.63 0.12
CA GLU A 219 11.25 -0.79 0.03
C GLU A 219 10.49 -1.07 -1.27
N THR A 220 9.51 -0.22 -1.61
CA THR A 220 8.74 -0.33 -2.87
C THR A 220 9.60 -0.10 -4.11
N PHE A 221 10.29 1.05 -4.21
CA PHE A 221 10.96 1.46 -5.45
C PHE A 221 12.24 0.68 -5.75
N LEU A 222 12.94 0.20 -4.72
CA LEU A 222 14.08 -0.69 -4.88
C LEU A 222 13.66 -2.16 -4.99
N SER A 223 12.34 -2.45 -4.94
CA SER A 223 11.78 -3.81 -5.00
C SER A 223 12.44 -4.74 -3.98
N LEU A 224 12.67 -4.22 -2.76
CA LEU A 224 13.33 -4.96 -1.70
C LEU A 224 12.39 -6.06 -1.20
N PRO A 225 12.82 -7.33 -1.21
CA PRO A 225 12.00 -8.43 -0.77
C PRO A 225 12.04 -8.56 0.76
N LEU A 226 11.46 -7.60 1.49
CA LEU A 226 11.52 -7.58 2.96
C LEU A 226 10.24 -8.09 3.62
N SER A 227 9.15 -8.15 2.86
CA SER A 227 7.85 -8.53 3.38
C SER A 227 7.53 -10.01 3.15
N ARG A 228 6.32 -10.43 3.56
CA ARG A 228 5.96 -11.82 3.82
C ARG A 228 4.46 -12.10 3.69
N VAL A 229 4.11 -13.38 3.70
CA VAL A 229 2.74 -13.88 3.89
C VAL A 229 2.71 -14.76 5.14
N ASP A 230 1.75 -14.48 6.01
CA ASP A 230 1.53 -15.19 7.27
C ASP A 230 0.30 -16.12 7.15
N LEU A 231 0.35 -17.29 7.79
CA LEU A 231 -0.79 -18.16 8.05
C LEU A 231 -1.31 -17.88 9.46
N VAL A 232 -2.54 -17.42 9.54
CA VAL A 232 -3.21 -17.03 10.78
C VAL A 232 -4.23 -18.10 11.16
N PHE A 233 -4.19 -18.53 12.42
CA PHE A 233 -5.22 -19.34 13.06
C PHE A 233 -5.95 -18.49 14.09
N PHE A 234 -7.27 -18.56 14.09
CA PHE A 234 -8.11 -17.75 14.98
C PHE A 234 -9.29 -18.54 15.52
N ASP A 235 -9.91 -18.00 16.56
CA ASP A 235 -11.16 -18.48 17.12
C ASP A 235 -12.09 -17.28 17.34
N THR A 236 -13.39 -17.54 17.25
CA THR A 236 -14.45 -16.54 17.39
C THR A 236 -15.12 -16.61 18.75
N LEU A 237 -14.72 -17.54 19.64
CA LEU A 237 -15.18 -17.55 21.02
C LEU A 237 -14.77 -16.26 21.74
N PRO A 238 -15.62 -15.69 22.61
CA PRO A 238 -15.29 -14.48 23.35
C PRO A 238 -13.93 -14.59 24.07
N GLY A 239 -13.07 -13.59 23.86
CA GLY A 239 -11.73 -13.53 24.49
C GLY A 239 -10.65 -14.40 23.85
N THR A 240 -10.90 -15.06 22.71
CA THR A 240 -9.90 -15.90 22.04
C THR A 240 -9.12 -15.20 20.93
N GLY A 241 -9.79 -14.75 19.86
CA GLY A 241 -9.17 -14.00 18.78
C GLY A 241 -8.06 -14.77 18.05
N VAL A 242 -6.93 -14.12 17.78
CA VAL A 242 -5.78 -14.73 17.09
C VAL A 242 -5.11 -15.75 18.02
N ARG A 243 -5.04 -17.01 17.57
CA ARG A 243 -4.44 -18.12 18.33
C ARG A 243 -2.99 -18.35 17.97
N LYS A 244 -2.65 -18.22 16.69
CA LYS A 244 -1.30 -18.46 16.17
C LYS A 244 -1.11 -17.74 14.84
N VAL A 245 0.01 -17.06 14.71
CA VAL A 245 0.50 -16.54 13.43
C VAL A 245 1.79 -17.26 13.08
N ARG A 246 1.91 -17.71 11.82
CA ARG A 246 3.14 -18.33 11.32
C ARG A 246 3.45 -17.82 9.92
N THR A 247 4.61 -17.22 9.74
CA THR A 247 5.09 -16.88 8.40
C THR A 247 5.30 -18.11 7.55
N VAL A 248 4.66 -18.14 6.38
CA VAL A 248 4.71 -19.27 5.43
C VAL A 248 5.47 -18.94 4.15
N ALA A 249 5.55 -17.67 3.77
CA ALA A 249 6.37 -17.20 2.67
C ALA A 249 7.07 -15.91 3.09
N ARG A 250 8.38 -15.82 2.83
CA ARG A 250 9.24 -14.68 3.17
C ARG A 250 9.92 -14.17 1.92
N ASN A 251 10.54 -13.01 2.04
CA ASN A 251 11.36 -12.40 1.01
C ASN A 251 10.57 -12.13 -0.27
N ILE A 252 9.43 -11.47 -0.12
CA ILE A 252 8.58 -11.09 -1.23
C ILE A 252 8.52 -9.56 -1.26
N ALA A 253 8.69 -8.98 -2.45
CA ALA A 253 8.63 -7.54 -2.64
C ALA A 253 7.17 -7.12 -2.84
N CYS A 254 6.65 -6.31 -1.93
CA CYS A 254 5.27 -5.83 -1.89
C CYS A 254 4.21 -6.93 -2.16
N PRO A 255 4.11 -7.95 -1.27
CA PRO A 255 3.06 -8.96 -1.31
C PRO A 255 1.68 -8.31 -1.24
N ASN A 256 0.84 -8.60 -2.21
CA ASN A 256 -0.46 -7.95 -2.34
C ASN A 256 -1.55 -9.02 -2.36
N GLY A 257 -2.30 -9.18 -3.46
CA GLY A 257 -3.24 -10.27 -3.63
C GLY A 257 -2.69 -11.64 -3.27
N VAL A 258 -3.49 -12.40 -2.52
CA VAL A 258 -3.26 -13.83 -2.22
C VAL A 258 -4.49 -14.61 -2.63
N ALA A 259 -4.30 -15.75 -3.28
CA ALA A 259 -5.41 -16.60 -3.71
C ALA A 259 -5.05 -18.07 -3.58
N VAL A 260 -6.04 -18.90 -3.24
CA VAL A 260 -5.90 -20.35 -3.15
C VAL A 260 -6.73 -21.01 -4.24
N SER A 261 -6.18 -22.00 -4.93
CA SER A 261 -6.89 -22.74 -5.98
C SER A 261 -8.08 -23.51 -5.40
N THR A 262 -9.07 -23.82 -6.26
CA THR A 262 -10.29 -24.53 -5.83
C THR A 262 -10.02 -25.88 -5.17
N ASP A 263 -9.00 -26.60 -5.61
CA ASP A 263 -8.56 -27.87 -5.02
C ASP A 263 -7.73 -27.69 -3.73
N GLY A 264 -7.46 -26.45 -3.33
CA GLY A 264 -6.69 -26.08 -2.14
C GLY A 264 -5.20 -26.40 -2.21
N SER A 265 -4.68 -26.83 -3.36
CA SER A 265 -3.31 -27.33 -3.55
C SER A 265 -2.30 -26.25 -3.95
N THR A 266 -2.77 -25.08 -4.38
CA THR A 266 -1.95 -23.98 -4.88
C THR A 266 -2.23 -22.71 -4.11
N LEU A 267 -1.16 -22.03 -3.68
CA LEU A 267 -1.20 -20.66 -3.18
C LEU A 267 -0.51 -19.75 -4.21
N ALA A 268 -1.23 -18.76 -4.71
CA ALA A 268 -0.71 -17.69 -5.57
C ALA A 268 -0.55 -16.41 -4.75
N ILE A 269 0.58 -15.71 -4.93
CA ILE A 269 0.91 -14.47 -4.23
C ILE A 269 1.40 -13.44 -5.24
N ALA A 270 0.78 -12.27 -5.30
CA ALA A 270 1.24 -11.17 -6.13
C ALA A 270 2.49 -10.54 -5.52
N SER A 271 3.54 -10.33 -6.31
CA SER A 271 4.69 -9.50 -5.93
C SER A 271 4.66 -8.21 -6.75
N THR A 272 4.03 -7.18 -6.18
CA THR A 272 3.68 -5.93 -6.86
C THR A 272 4.90 -5.27 -7.50
N SER A 273 5.95 -5.02 -6.70
CA SER A 273 7.15 -4.33 -7.16
C SER A 273 7.98 -5.15 -8.17
N ARG A 274 7.78 -6.47 -8.23
CA ARG A 274 8.47 -7.37 -9.17
C ARG A 274 7.68 -7.61 -10.46
N ALA A 275 6.44 -7.13 -10.55
CA ALA A 275 5.54 -7.38 -11.67
C ALA A 275 5.40 -8.88 -11.99
N GLU A 276 5.20 -9.71 -10.95
CA GLU A 276 5.06 -11.15 -11.11
C GLU A 276 4.09 -11.75 -10.07
N VAL A 277 3.61 -12.95 -10.37
CA VAL A 277 2.85 -13.80 -9.45
C VAL A 277 3.70 -15.00 -9.07
N LEU A 278 3.85 -15.25 -7.78
CA LEU A 278 4.58 -16.36 -7.20
C LEU A 278 3.62 -17.50 -6.90
N PHE A 279 3.99 -18.73 -7.26
CA PHE A 279 3.19 -19.93 -7.04
C PHE A 279 3.87 -20.88 -6.07
N TYR A 280 3.09 -21.32 -5.08
CA TYR A 280 3.52 -22.23 -4.03
C TYR A 280 2.64 -23.47 -4.02
N SER A 281 3.24 -24.64 -3.82
CA SER A 281 2.51 -25.85 -3.48
C SER A 281 2.06 -25.79 -2.04
N LYS A 282 0.82 -26.20 -1.80
CA LYS A 282 0.19 -26.27 -0.49
C LYS A 282 -0.21 -27.71 -0.19
N ASN A 283 0.40 -28.30 0.83
CA ASN A 283 -0.01 -29.60 1.38
C ASN A 283 -0.38 -29.41 2.85
N GLY A 284 -1.68 -29.33 3.12
CA GLY A 284 -2.18 -28.90 4.43
C GLY A 284 -1.68 -27.48 4.76
N THR A 285 -0.75 -27.39 5.71
CA THR A 285 -0.11 -26.13 6.13
C THR A 285 1.32 -25.99 5.62
N ASP A 286 1.89 -27.00 4.97
CA ASP A 286 3.21 -26.91 4.36
C ASP A 286 3.12 -26.14 3.03
N ILE A 287 3.97 -25.12 2.89
CA ILE A 287 3.95 -24.16 1.77
C ILE A 287 5.35 -24.09 1.18
N LYS A 288 5.48 -24.42 -0.10
CA LYS A 288 6.77 -24.49 -0.79
C LYS A 288 6.70 -23.76 -2.12
N TYR A 289 7.65 -22.85 -2.35
CA TYR A 289 7.76 -22.13 -3.62
C TYR A 289 8.03 -23.10 -4.78
N ILE A 290 7.34 -22.88 -5.90
CA ILE A 290 7.42 -23.72 -7.10
C ILE A 290 7.96 -22.92 -8.29
N THR A 291 7.30 -21.83 -8.65
CA THR A 291 7.65 -21.01 -9.82
C THR A 291 7.06 -19.61 -9.70
N SER A 292 7.41 -18.71 -10.62
CA SER A 292 6.71 -17.43 -10.82
C SER A 292 6.31 -17.23 -12.28
N VAL A 293 5.34 -16.34 -12.49
CA VAL A 293 4.91 -15.87 -13.81
C VAL A 293 4.92 -14.36 -13.82
N GLN A 294 5.70 -13.80 -14.75
CA GLN A 294 5.80 -12.37 -15.00
C GLN A 294 4.55 -11.82 -15.68
N VAL A 295 4.12 -10.61 -15.29
CA VAL A 295 2.97 -9.90 -15.84
C VAL A 295 3.37 -8.49 -16.29
N PRO A 296 2.71 -7.89 -17.29
CA PRO A 296 3.19 -6.63 -17.88
C PRO A 296 2.86 -5.37 -17.06
N PHE A 297 2.57 -5.50 -15.77
CA PHE A 297 2.15 -4.41 -14.87
C PHE A 297 2.47 -4.77 -13.40
N SER A 298 2.36 -3.82 -12.47
CA SER A 298 2.46 -4.10 -11.03
C SER A 298 1.24 -4.90 -10.58
N ALA A 299 1.44 -6.21 -10.31
CA ALA A 299 0.36 -7.11 -9.90
C ALA A 299 -0.24 -6.69 -8.55
N ASP A 300 -1.56 -6.75 -8.44
CA ASP A 300 -2.33 -6.33 -7.27
C ASP A 300 -3.17 -7.52 -6.76
N ASN A 301 -4.50 -7.44 -6.69
CA ASN A 301 -5.36 -8.55 -6.25
C ASN A 301 -5.47 -9.69 -7.28
N LEU A 302 -5.65 -10.89 -6.73
CA LEU A 302 -5.66 -12.18 -7.44
C LEU A 302 -6.97 -12.92 -7.18
N ALA A 303 -7.52 -13.57 -8.21
CA ALA A 303 -8.63 -14.49 -8.03
C ALA A 303 -8.56 -15.68 -8.99
N PHE A 304 -8.74 -16.89 -8.46
CA PHE A 304 -8.90 -18.07 -9.32
C PHE A 304 -10.30 -18.06 -9.98
N ALA A 305 -10.33 -18.31 -11.28
CA ALA A 305 -11.54 -18.43 -12.09
C ALA A 305 -11.47 -19.74 -12.90
N GLY A 306 -11.90 -20.83 -12.28
CA GLY A 306 -11.74 -22.17 -12.84
C GLY A 306 -10.26 -22.56 -12.94
N ASP A 307 -9.81 -22.93 -14.14
CA ASP A 307 -8.41 -23.32 -14.40
C ASP A 307 -7.46 -22.12 -14.63
N GLN A 308 -7.95 -20.89 -14.49
CA GLN A 308 -7.19 -19.67 -14.73
C GLN A 308 -7.05 -18.84 -13.46
N LEU A 309 -5.97 -18.05 -13.37
CA LEU A 309 -5.80 -17.03 -12.36
C LEU A 309 -5.97 -15.65 -13.00
N LEU A 310 -6.90 -14.86 -12.48
CA LEU A 310 -7.06 -13.46 -12.84
C LEU A 310 -6.11 -12.62 -11.98
N VAL A 311 -5.44 -11.68 -12.64
CA VAL A 311 -4.48 -10.76 -12.05
C VAL A 311 -4.83 -9.38 -12.55
N ALA A 312 -5.16 -8.46 -11.65
CA ALA A 312 -5.35 -7.05 -11.96
C ALA A 312 -4.19 -6.22 -11.40
N GLY A 313 -4.03 -4.99 -11.87
CA GLY A 313 -3.07 -4.07 -11.27
C GLY A 313 -2.75 -2.84 -12.12
N HIS A 314 -1.59 -2.25 -11.84
CA HIS A 314 -1.19 -0.91 -12.29
C HIS A 314 -0.15 -0.97 -13.40
N PRO A 315 -0.51 -0.63 -14.66
CA PRO A 315 0.40 -0.78 -15.79
C PRO A 315 1.40 0.38 -15.94
N ASN A 316 1.26 1.46 -15.16
CA ASN A 316 2.22 2.55 -15.15
C ASN A 316 2.28 3.20 -13.76
N ILE A 317 3.40 3.02 -13.05
CA ILE A 317 3.62 3.57 -11.71
C ILE A 317 3.70 5.10 -11.70
N PRO A 318 4.39 5.78 -12.64
CA PRO A 318 4.35 7.24 -12.70
C PRO A 318 2.94 7.84 -12.80
N GLU A 319 2.09 7.32 -13.69
CA GLU A 319 0.70 7.78 -13.84
C GLU A 319 -0.15 7.43 -12.61
N PHE A 320 0.05 6.25 -12.02
CA PHE A 320 -0.59 5.88 -10.76
C PHE A 320 -0.22 6.85 -9.62
N LEU A 321 1.06 7.19 -9.47
CA LEU A 321 1.50 8.15 -8.46
C LEU A 321 1.00 9.56 -8.74
N ALA A 322 0.86 9.95 -10.01
CA ALA A 322 0.23 11.22 -10.36
C ALA A 322 -1.23 11.27 -9.91
N LEU A 323 -1.99 10.18 -10.08
CA LEU A 323 -3.36 10.05 -9.57
C LEU A 323 -3.42 10.11 -8.04
N VAL A 324 -2.57 9.35 -7.35
CA VAL A 324 -2.51 9.33 -5.88
C VAL A 324 -2.23 10.74 -5.32
N LYS A 325 -1.37 11.51 -5.98
CA LYS A 325 -1.00 12.88 -5.59
C LYS A 325 -1.96 13.96 -6.09
N GLY A 326 -3.07 13.61 -6.73
CA GLY A 326 -4.01 14.57 -7.30
C GLY A 326 -3.47 15.39 -8.47
N LYS A 327 -2.36 14.95 -9.10
CA LYS A 327 -1.77 15.57 -10.30
C LYS A 327 -2.41 15.05 -11.61
N SER A 328 -3.26 14.04 -11.52
CA SER A 328 -4.05 13.47 -12.62
C SER A 328 -5.39 12.97 -12.08
N ASP A 329 -6.44 13.05 -12.88
CA ASP A 329 -7.75 12.47 -12.55
C ASP A 329 -7.87 11.00 -12.93
N ARG A 330 -6.87 10.44 -13.62
CA ARG A 330 -6.88 9.06 -14.08
C ARG A 330 -5.51 8.40 -14.07
N ALA A 331 -5.52 7.08 -13.91
CA ALA A 331 -4.40 6.18 -14.15
C ALA A 331 -4.93 4.92 -14.85
N PRO A 332 -4.11 4.30 -15.71
CA PRO A 332 -4.53 3.16 -16.50
C PRO A 332 -4.85 1.91 -15.65
N SER A 333 -5.64 1.01 -16.23
CA SER A 333 -6.05 -0.27 -15.63
C SER A 333 -5.65 -1.43 -16.54
N TYR A 334 -5.27 -2.55 -15.94
CA TYR A 334 -4.88 -3.77 -16.66
C TYR A 334 -5.32 -5.02 -15.89
N VAL A 335 -5.88 -5.99 -16.61
CA VAL A 335 -6.17 -7.32 -16.09
C VAL A 335 -5.71 -8.38 -17.09
N THR A 336 -5.03 -9.40 -16.57
CA THR A 336 -4.64 -10.61 -17.32
C THR A 336 -5.24 -11.85 -16.70
N ALA A 337 -5.54 -12.84 -17.54
CA ALA A 337 -5.74 -14.22 -17.13
C ALA A 337 -4.46 -15.03 -17.39
N ILE A 338 -3.97 -15.72 -16.36
CA ILE A 338 -2.88 -16.67 -16.41
C ILE A 338 -3.48 -18.08 -16.46
N ALA A 339 -3.25 -18.79 -17.56
CA ALA A 339 -3.62 -20.19 -17.70
C ALA A 339 -2.36 -21.05 -17.84
N PRO A 340 -2.25 -22.19 -17.15
CA PRO A 340 -1.17 -23.14 -17.40
C PRO A 340 -1.25 -23.71 -18.82
N ARG A 341 -0.11 -24.05 -19.42
CA ARG A 341 -0.09 -24.68 -20.75
C ARG A 341 -0.70 -26.09 -20.67
N SER A 342 -1.47 -26.45 -21.70
CA SER A 342 -1.92 -27.84 -21.88
C SER A 342 -0.74 -28.70 -22.33
N ILE A 343 -0.41 -29.72 -21.54
CA ILE A 343 0.59 -30.73 -21.86
C ILE A 343 -0.17 -31.97 -22.35
N GLY A 344 -0.34 -32.14 -23.66
CA GLY A 344 -0.97 -33.36 -24.23
C GLY A 344 -2.42 -33.66 -23.76
N SER A 345 -3.03 -34.69 -24.34
CA SER A 345 -4.43 -35.09 -24.03
C SER A 345 -4.56 -36.06 -22.85
N THR A 346 -3.45 -36.51 -22.26
CA THR A 346 -3.41 -37.49 -21.17
C THR A 346 -3.32 -36.88 -19.77
N ASP A 347 -3.02 -35.58 -19.65
CA ASP A 347 -2.55 -34.98 -18.39
C ASP A 347 -3.59 -34.06 -17.73
N GLN A 348 -4.88 -34.21 -18.04
CA GLN A 348 -5.96 -33.59 -17.23
C GLN A 348 -5.94 -34.06 -15.76
N GLU A 349 -5.22 -35.16 -15.47
CA GLU A 349 -4.93 -35.63 -14.11
C GLU A 349 -3.71 -34.93 -13.45
N GLU A 350 -2.93 -34.12 -14.17
CA GLU A 350 -1.81 -33.39 -13.58
C GLU A 350 -2.26 -32.13 -12.82
N SER A 351 -1.73 -31.94 -11.61
CA SER A 351 -2.04 -30.79 -10.77
C SER A 351 -1.74 -29.47 -11.49
N TRP A 352 -2.55 -28.44 -11.23
CA TRP A 352 -2.41 -27.10 -11.80
C TRP A 352 -0.96 -26.57 -11.74
N LEU A 353 -0.29 -26.84 -10.62
CA LEU A 353 1.11 -26.48 -10.38
C LEU A 353 2.11 -27.16 -11.31
N ARG A 354 1.91 -28.41 -11.73
CA ARG A 354 2.80 -29.05 -12.70
C ARG A 354 2.66 -28.40 -14.08
N ARG A 355 1.42 -28.16 -14.49
CA ARG A 355 1.14 -27.55 -15.80
C ARG A 355 1.66 -26.11 -15.89
N ILE A 356 1.57 -25.31 -14.82
CA ILE A 356 2.12 -23.95 -14.83
C ILE A 356 3.66 -23.94 -14.89
N VAL A 357 4.34 -24.94 -14.31
CA VAL A 357 5.80 -25.10 -14.40
C VAL A 357 6.25 -25.39 -15.83
N ALA A 358 5.47 -26.17 -16.59
CA ALA A 358 5.75 -26.40 -18.02
C ALA A 358 5.53 -25.15 -18.88
N GLY A 359 4.77 -24.18 -18.36
CA GLY A 359 4.65 -22.85 -18.91
C GLY A 359 3.28 -22.24 -18.67
N ALA A 360 3.22 -20.92 -18.81
CA ALA A 360 2.00 -20.14 -18.67
C ALA A 360 1.62 -19.44 -19.98
N ASN A 361 0.31 -19.32 -20.21
CA ASN A 361 -0.28 -18.41 -21.18
C ASN A 361 -0.85 -17.23 -20.40
N VAL A 362 -0.27 -16.04 -20.62
CA VAL A 362 -0.75 -14.79 -20.04
C VAL A 362 -1.54 -14.04 -21.12
N THR A 363 -2.83 -13.84 -20.89
CA THR A 363 -3.74 -13.23 -21.86
C THR A 363 -4.38 -11.99 -21.27
N THR A 364 -4.42 -10.90 -22.02
CA THR A 364 -5.12 -9.68 -21.61
C THR A 364 -6.63 -9.92 -21.63
N VAL A 365 -7.30 -9.62 -20.52
CA VAL A 365 -8.77 -9.75 -20.40
C VAL A 365 -9.47 -8.41 -20.23
N PHE A 366 -8.80 -7.40 -19.67
CA PHE A 366 -9.34 -6.05 -19.57
C PHE A 366 -8.21 -5.02 -19.58
N THR A 367 -8.42 -3.90 -20.29
CA THR A 367 -7.56 -2.71 -20.15
C THR A 367 -8.38 -1.43 -20.28
N SER A 368 -7.93 -0.36 -19.64
CA SER A 368 -8.48 0.98 -19.79
C SER A 368 -7.33 1.98 -19.67
N ASP A 369 -7.37 3.07 -20.43
CA ASP A 369 -6.45 4.21 -20.30
C ASP A 369 -6.75 5.08 -19.05
N GLY A 370 -7.69 4.63 -18.22
CA GLY A 370 -8.16 5.30 -17.02
C GLY A 370 -9.47 6.08 -17.23
N SER A 371 -9.90 6.31 -18.48
CA SER A 371 -11.16 7.04 -18.76
C SER A 371 -12.42 6.23 -18.46
N PHE A 372 -12.38 4.91 -18.62
CA PHE A 372 -13.51 4.03 -18.31
C PHE A 372 -13.46 3.53 -16.86
N LEU A 373 -12.32 3.00 -16.44
CA LEU A 373 -12.03 2.58 -15.08
C LEU A 373 -10.56 2.94 -14.80
N SER A 374 -10.32 3.61 -13.67
CA SER A 374 -9.00 4.14 -13.29
C SER A 374 -8.38 3.29 -12.19
N SER A 375 -7.13 2.84 -12.38
CA SER A 375 -6.34 2.13 -11.36
C SER A 375 -6.98 0.83 -10.87
N SER A 376 -7.09 -0.18 -11.75
CA SER A 376 -7.70 -1.48 -11.39
C SER A 376 -6.85 -2.23 -10.37
N THR A 377 -7.50 -2.88 -9.42
CA THR A 377 -6.84 -3.60 -8.31
C THR A 377 -7.20 -5.07 -8.30
N GLY A 378 -8.44 -5.43 -8.63
CA GLY A 378 -8.92 -6.82 -8.58
C GLY A 378 -9.83 -7.17 -9.75
N ALA A 379 -9.91 -8.46 -10.07
CA ALA A 379 -10.85 -9.00 -11.04
C ALA A 379 -11.30 -10.40 -10.63
N PHE A 380 -12.59 -10.69 -10.74
CA PHE A 380 -13.19 -11.96 -10.33
C PHE A 380 -14.39 -12.33 -11.19
N VAL A 381 -14.75 -13.61 -11.21
CA VAL A 381 -15.79 -14.17 -12.08
C VAL A 381 -16.76 -15.01 -11.28
N ASP A 382 -18.05 -14.77 -11.50
CA ASP A 382 -19.09 -15.74 -11.19
C ASP A 382 -19.13 -16.77 -12.33
N LEU A 383 -18.60 -17.96 -12.04
CA LEU A 383 -18.50 -19.05 -13.03
C LEU A 383 -19.86 -19.62 -13.43
N GLU A 384 -20.87 -19.48 -12.56
CA GLU A 384 -22.22 -20.00 -12.81
C GLU A 384 -22.99 -19.05 -13.74
N THR A 385 -23.02 -17.76 -13.40
CA THR A 385 -23.71 -16.76 -14.24
C THR A 385 -22.85 -16.25 -15.41
N LYS A 386 -21.56 -16.60 -15.43
CA LYS A 386 -20.55 -16.17 -16.41
C LYS A 386 -20.45 -14.65 -16.47
N VAL A 387 -20.34 -14.01 -15.31
CA VAL A 387 -20.18 -12.55 -15.20
C VAL A 387 -18.83 -12.24 -14.59
N MET A 388 -18.06 -11.36 -15.23
CA MET A 388 -16.80 -10.85 -14.69
C MET A 388 -16.98 -9.46 -14.12
N PHE A 389 -16.26 -9.19 -13.03
CA PHE A 389 -16.11 -7.88 -12.43
C PHE A 389 -14.65 -7.45 -12.41
N VAL A 390 -14.41 -6.14 -12.53
CA VAL A 390 -13.11 -5.51 -12.25
C VAL A 390 -13.34 -4.35 -11.29
N VAL A 391 -12.59 -4.36 -10.20
CA VAL A 391 -12.60 -3.35 -9.14
C VAL A 391 -11.34 -2.47 -9.22
N ALA A 392 -11.35 -1.33 -8.56
CA ALA A 392 -10.34 -0.30 -8.75
C ALA A 392 -10.14 0.59 -7.51
N LEU A 393 -8.86 0.83 -7.18
CA LEU A 393 -8.44 1.63 -6.02
C LEU A 393 -9.00 3.04 -6.05
N TYR A 394 -9.03 3.64 -7.25
CA TYR A 394 -9.45 5.02 -7.48
C TYR A 394 -10.53 5.12 -8.58
N GLY A 395 -11.25 4.02 -8.84
CA GLY A 395 -12.36 3.99 -9.79
C GLY A 395 -13.64 4.60 -9.24
N SER A 396 -14.46 5.21 -10.10
CA SER A 396 -15.77 5.80 -9.74
C SER A 396 -16.88 4.77 -9.48
N GLY A 397 -16.56 3.48 -9.67
CA GLY A 397 -17.47 2.34 -9.57
C GLY A 397 -16.73 1.05 -9.93
N VAL A 398 -17.46 0.04 -10.40
CA VAL A 398 -16.90 -1.27 -10.79
C VAL A 398 -17.30 -1.62 -12.22
N ALA A 399 -16.41 -2.24 -12.97
CA ALA A 399 -16.71 -2.70 -14.32
C ALA A 399 -17.36 -4.09 -14.26
N LYS A 400 -18.39 -4.32 -15.08
CA LYS A 400 -19.10 -5.59 -15.20
C LYS A 400 -19.27 -5.96 -16.67
N TRP A 401 -19.11 -7.24 -17.02
CA TRP A 401 -19.56 -7.76 -18.31
C TRP A 401 -19.83 -9.26 -18.28
N ALA A 402 -20.53 -9.76 -19.30
CA ALA A 402 -20.69 -11.19 -19.50
C ALA A 402 -19.36 -11.80 -19.99
N ALA A 403 -18.78 -12.68 -19.19
CA ALA A 403 -17.62 -13.46 -19.57
C ALA A 403 -18.01 -14.45 -20.69
N ARG A 404 -17.12 -14.66 -21.68
CA ARG A 404 -17.33 -15.71 -22.68
C ARG A 404 -17.36 -17.08 -21.99
N ALA A 405 -18.18 -18.00 -22.52
CA ALA A 405 -18.33 -19.36 -22.02
C ALA A 405 -17.01 -20.17 -21.92
N SER A 406 -15.98 -19.72 -22.63
CA SER A 406 -14.58 -20.03 -22.37
C SER A 406 -13.83 -18.69 -22.25
N LEU A 407 -13.25 -18.40 -21.08
CA LEU A 407 -12.07 -17.54 -21.05
C LEU A 407 -11.08 -18.18 -22.03
N PRO A 408 -10.55 -17.45 -23.03
CA PRO A 408 -9.99 -18.06 -24.23
C PRO A 408 -8.94 -19.11 -23.90
N SER A 409 -9.30 -20.38 -24.03
CA SER A 409 -8.35 -21.47 -24.19
C SER A 409 -7.77 -21.32 -25.59
N SER A 410 -6.52 -20.85 -25.66
CA SER A 410 -5.73 -20.75 -26.89
C SER A 410 -6.41 -20.04 -28.07
N ALA A 411 -6.35 -18.70 -28.09
CA ALA A 411 -6.34 -18.00 -29.37
C ALA A 411 -4.87 -17.85 -29.80
N THR A 412 -4.55 -18.42 -30.96
CA THR A 412 -3.30 -18.26 -31.70
C THR A 412 -2.81 -16.81 -31.61
N GLY A 413 -1.63 -16.63 -31.03
CA GLY A 413 -1.08 -15.32 -30.76
C GLY A 413 -0.98 -14.48 -32.02
N SER A 414 -1.47 -13.24 -31.95
CA SER A 414 -0.73 -12.18 -32.60
C SER A 414 0.62 -12.15 -31.88
N LYS A 415 1.68 -12.61 -32.54
CA LYS A 415 3.04 -12.32 -32.10
C LYS A 415 3.16 -10.80 -32.05
N ALA A 416 2.97 -10.20 -30.88
CA ALA A 416 3.65 -8.97 -30.55
C ALA A 416 5.13 -9.38 -30.41
N SER A 417 5.80 -9.54 -31.54
CA SER A 417 7.25 -9.45 -31.57
C SER A 417 7.56 -8.04 -31.11
N TYR A 418 7.92 -7.90 -29.83
CA TYR A 418 8.68 -6.75 -29.39
C TYR A 418 10.03 -6.85 -30.10
N ASN A 419 10.11 -6.32 -31.32
CA ASN A 419 11.37 -6.04 -31.97
C ASN A 419 12.04 -4.98 -31.10
N VAL A 420 13.01 -5.43 -30.33
CA VAL A 420 13.90 -4.60 -29.53
C VAL A 420 14.79 -3.84 -30.52
N PRO A 421 14.70 -2.50 -30.68
CA PRO A 421 15.88 -1.78 -31.11
C PRO A 421 16.83 -1.82 -29.91
N ILE A 422 17.75 -2.77 -29.94
CA ILE A 422 18.89 -2.80 -29.05
C ILE A 422 19.74 -1.59 -29.44
N PHE A 423 19.44 -0.43 -28.85
CA PHE A 423 20.45 0.63 -28.73
C PHE A 423 21.38 0.19 -27.60
N VAL A 424 22.29 -0.74 -27.93
CA VAL A 424 23.55 -0.86 -27.19
C VAL A 424 24.27 0.45 -27.45
N CYS A 425 24.18 1.36 -26.48
CA CYS A 425 25.18 2.40 -26.36
C CYS A 425 26.48 1.68 -25.95
N CYS A 426 27.29 1.31 -26.94
CA CYS A 426 28.65 0.83 -26.74
C CYS A 426 29.46 1.94 -26.09
N LEU A 427 29.43 2.04 -24.76
CA LEU A 427 30.57 2.60 -24.03
C LEU A 427 31.67 1.54 -24.07
N SER A 428 32.60 1.71 -24.99
CA SER A 428 33.81 0.91 -25.09
C SER A 428 34.68 1.18 -23.85
N PHE A 429 34.61 0.33 -22.84
CA PHE A 429 35.68 0.20 -21.85
C PHE A 429 36.69 -0.84 -22.34
N VAL A 430 37.78 -0.37 -22.94
CA VAL A 430 38.96 -1.17 -23.26
C VAL A 430 39.65 -1.54 -21.96
N LEU A 431 39.41 -2.76 -21.46
CA LEU A 431 40.26 -3.38 -20.44
C LEU A 431 41.46 -4.03 -21.13
N LEU A 432 42.60 -3.36 -21.05
CA LEU A 432 43.92 -3.89 -21.41
C LEU A 432 44.32 -4.99 -20.42
N PHE A 433 44.06 -6.25 -20.78
CA PHE A 433 44.81 -7.39 -20.26
C PHE A 433 45.72 -7.93 -21.36
N LYS A 434 47.04 -7.74 -21.19
CA LYS A 434 48.07 -8.40 -21.99
C LYS A 434 48.09 -9.89 -21.65
N PRO A 435 48.02 -10.82 -22.63
CA PRO A 435 48.39 -12.20 -22.39
C PRO A 435 49.89 -12.38 -22.66
N LEU A 436 50.60 -12.92 -21.69
CA LEU A 436 51.92 -13.50 -21.88
C LEU A 436 51.76 -14.82 -22.62
N VAL A 437 52.29 -14.86 -23.85
CA VAL A 437 52.41 -16.05 -24.68
C VAL A 437 53.56 -16.90 -24.14
N ALA A 438 53.30 -18.16 -23.82
CA ALA A 438 54.30 -19.21 -23.84
C ALA A 438 53.81 -20.34 -24.75
N ARG A 439 54.65 -20.67 -25.72
CA ARG A 439 54.43 -21.52 -26.89
C ARG A 439 55.07 -22.87 -26.61
N THR A 440 54.38 -23.99 -26.82
CA THR A 440 55.00 -25.23 -27.34
C THR A 440 53.98 -26.28 -27.81
N TYR A 441 54.11 -26.64 -29.09
CA TYR A 441 53.96 -27.93 -29.78
C TYR A 441 52.73 -28.86 -29.59
N THR A 442 52.03 -29.06 -30.72
CA THR A 442 51.13 -30.17 -31.14
C THR A 442 51.90 -31.49 -31.37
N PRO A 443 51.31 -32.68 -31.75
CA PRO A 443 49.93 -32.97 -32.24
C PRO A 443 49.28 -34.32 -31.79
N TYR A 444 48.07 -34.59 -32.32
CA TYR A 444 47.36 -35.88 -32.59
C TYR A 444 46.14 -36.27 -31.72
N GLY A 445 45.05 -36.62 -32.43
CA GLY A 445 44.18 -37.76 -32.09
C GLY A 445 42.72 -37.48 -31.64
N LEU A 446 41.76 -37.62 -32.57
CA LEU A 446 40.32 -37.91 -32.35
C LEU A 446 40.11 -39.31 -31.70
N PRO A 447 38.87 -39.82 -31.38
CA PRO A 447 37.63 -39.24 -30.83
C PRO A 447 36.88 -40.14 -29.76
N ARG A 448 35.73 -39.64 -29.24
CA ARG A 448 34.48 -40.33 -28.79
C ARG A 448 34.43 -41.27 -27.53
N SER A 449 33.51 -40.87 -26.62
CA SER A 449 32.39 -41.64 -26.00
C SER A 449 32.62 -42.64 -24.85
N LEU A 450 31.83 -42.47 -23.76
CA LEU A 450 30.96 -43.43 -23.02
C LEU A 450 31.05 -43.39 -21.47
N TYR A 451 29.87 -43.13 -20.86
CA TYR A 451 29.21 -43.77 -19.70
C TYR A 451 29.79 -43.79 -18.26
N TYR A 452 28.89 -43.41 -17.33
CA TYR A 452 28.76 -43.51 -15.85
C TYR A 452 29.21 -44.83 -15.17
N PRO A 453 29.05 -45.01 -13.83
CA PRO A 453 29.37 -44.17 -12.65
C PRO A 453 30.17 -44.96 -11.58
N LEU A 454 30.69 -44.31 -10.53
CA LEU A 454 30.97 -45.04 -9.28
C LEU A 454 30.85 -44.14 -8.03
N VAL A 455 29.96 -44.58 -7.15
CA VAL A 455 29.80 -44.18 -5.75
C VAL A 455 30.75 -45.05 -4.92
N LEU A 456 31.49 -44.47 -3.96
CA LEU A 456 31.88 -45.11 -2.69
C LEU A 456 32.47 -44.06 -1.72
N ILE A 457 31.85 -43.97 -0.54
CA ILE A 457 32.27 -43.38 0.75
C ILE A 457 32.28 -44.61 1.70
N PRO A 458 33.17 -44.81 2.73
CA PRO A 458 33.39 -43.84 3.83
C PRO A 458 34.73 -43.84 4.61
N ARG A 459 34.89 -42.74 5.40
CA ARG A 459 35.52 -42.59 6.74
C ARG A 459 37.05 -42.76 6.87
N ALA A 460 37.81 -42.05 7.73
CA ALA A 460 37.51 -41.11 8.82
C ALA A 460 38.79 -40.30 9.24
N SER A 461 38.53 -39.16 9.91
CA SER A 461 39.21 -38.62 11.10
C SER A 461 40.69 -38.15 11.04
N THR A 462 40.91 -36.85 11.26
CA THR A 462 41.35 -36.26 12.56
C THR A 462 41.21 -34.72 12.54
N ALA A 463 40.88 -34.14 13.71
CA ALA A 463 40.74 -32.71 14.01
C ALA A 463 41.86 -32.26 14.98
N PRO A 464 41.79 -31.09 15.65
CA PRO A 464 42.04 -29.73 15.19
C PRO A 464 43.20 -29.05 15.96
N ILE A 465 43.69 -27.88 15.52
CA ILE A 465 44.57 -27.02 16.33
C ILE A 465 44.05 -25.58 16.34
N TYR A 466 43.80 -25.09 17.56
CA TYR A 466 43.56 -23.70 17.95
C TYR A 466 44.90 -22.97 18.17
N LEU A 467 44.95 -21.67 17.90
CA LEU A 467 45.79 -20.69 18.61
C LEU A 467 45.27 -19.26 18.33
N GLU A 468 44.90 -18.53 19.37
CA GLU A 468 44.66 -17.07 19.38
C GLU A 468 45.95 -16.26 19.70
N PRO A 469 45.93 -14.98 20.13
CA PRO A 469 46.22 -13.82 19.29
C PRO A 469 47.49 -13.07 19.75
N VAL A 470 48.09 -12.24 18.89
CA VAL A 470 49.19 -11.34 19.28
C VAL A 470 48.70 -9.90 19.39
N VAL A 471 48.75 -9.41 20.63
CA VAL A 471 48.65 -8.01 21.05
C VAL A 471 49.92 -7.28 20.64
N VAL A 472 49.80 -6.14 19.94
CA VAL A 472 50.77 -5.05 20.02
C VAL A 472 50.01 -3.74 20.20
N THR A 473 50.06 -3.23 21.41
CA THR A 473 49.58 -1.92 21.84
C THR A 473 50.68 -0.85 21.71
N SER A 474 50.25 0.36 21.38
CA SER A 474 50.80 1.68 21.76
C SER A 474 52.00 2.27 21.02
N ILE A 475 51.76 3.32 20.19
CA ILE A 475 52.40 4.66 20.30
C ILE A 475 51.40 5.78 19.88
N LEU A 476 50.89 6.48 20.90
CA LEU A 476 50.77 7.94 21.10
C LEU A 476 50.20 8.90 20.01
N PHE A 477 48.94 9.30 20.20
CA PHE A 477 48.42 10.66 20.54
C PHE A 477 48.96 11.96 19.86
N ILE A 478 47.97 12.79 19.48
CA ILE A 478 47.91 14.27 19.27
C ILE A 478 48.03 14.79 17.82
N MET A 479 47.06 15.67 17.48
CA MET A 479 46.94 16.63 16.36
C MET A 479 46.12 16.13 15.17
N PHE A 480 44.83 16.47 15.13
CA PHE A 480 44.31 17.55 14.27
C PHE A 480 42.84 17.82 14.63
N THR A 481 42.59 19.07 15.01
CA THR A 481 41.28 19.68 15.19
C THR A 481 40.70 20.10 13.82
N LYS A 482 39.36 20.07 13.73
CA LYS A 482 38.47 20.64 12.69
C LYS A 482 37.96 19.72 11.56
N PRO A 483 36.72 19.96 11.07
CA PRO A 483 35.72 18.92 10.84
C PRO A 483 35.74 18.38 9.40
N PHE A 484 35.41 17.10 9.29
CA PHE A 484 35.17 16.41 8.02
C PHE A 484 33.87 16.94 7.40
N ALA A 485 33.99 17.80 6.39
CA ALA A 485 32.95 17.97 5.38
C ALA A 485 32.92 16.69 4.53
N ILE A 486 31.95 15.81 4.77
CA ILE A 486 31.73 14.63 3.93
C ILE A 486 30.87 15.05 2.73
N LEU A 487 31.55 15.05 1.60
CA LEU A 487 31.05 15.09 0.23
C LEU A 487 30.05 13.94 -0.01
N ILE A 488 28.74 14.23 -0.01
CA ILE A 488 27.72 13.39 -0.66
C ILE A 488 27.38 14.06 -1.99
N ALA A 489 28.00 13.59 -3.08
CA ALA A 489 27.60 13.95 -4.43
C ALA A 489 28.02 12.86 -5.41
N THR A 490 27.14 11.89 -5.64
CA THR A 490 26.91 11.29 -6.95
C THR A 490 25.46 10.81 -7.01
N VAL A 491 24.52 11.76 -7.07
CA VAL A 491 23.21 11.52 -7.67
C VAL A 491 23.40 11.65 -9.17
N ALA A 492 22.92 10.66 -9.92
CA ALA A 492 22.84 10.73 -11.37
C ALA A 492 22.11 12.00 -11.77
N ALA A 493 22.76 12.84 -12.57
CA ALA A 493 22.17 14.02 -13.17
C ALA A 493 21.04 13.61 -14.12
N VAL A 494 19.84 13.45 -13.56
CA VAL A 494 18.60 13.80 -14.24
C VAL A 494 18.51 15.32 -14.11
N SER A 495 18.38 16.01 -15.24
CA SER A 495 18.31 17.47 -15.37
C SER A 495 17.76 18.18 -14.11
N VAL A 496 18.62 18.94 -13.43
CA VAL A 496 18.24 19.84 -12.34
C VAL A 496 17.20 20.82 -12.90
N SER A 497 15.97 20.73 -12.41
CA SER A 497 14.99 21.81 -12.52
C SER A 497 15.66 23.08 -12.00
N GLY A 498 15.79 24.11 -12.84
CA GLY A 498 16.49 25.35 -12.51
C GLY A 498 15.73 26.26 -11.52
N LEU A 499 14.99 25.67 -10.57
CA LEU A 499 14.27 26.36 -9.51
C LEU A 499 15.08 26.30 -8.21
N SER A 500 15.41 27.46 -7.62
CA SER A 500 16.13 27.55 -6.34
C SER A 500 15.74 28.81 -5.59
N VAL A 501 15.59 28.81 -4.27
CA VAL A 501 15.28 30.00 -3.46
C VAL A 501 16.44 30.31 -2.50
N ASN A 502 16.72 31.59 -2.24
CA ASN A 502 17.77 31.98 -1.30
C ASN A 502 17.24 32.05 0.13
N THR A 503 17.97 31.46 1.09
CA THR A 503 17.70 31.65 2.52
C THR A 503 18.01 33.10 2.92
N PRO A 504 17.05 33.86 3.50
CA PRO A 504 17.33 35.17 4.05
C PRO A 504 18.32 35.09 5.21
N THR A 505 19.27 36.02 5.30
CA THR A 505 20.29 36.01 6.36
C THR A 505 19.69 36.31 7.73
N GLU A 506 18.63 37.10 7.79
CA GLU A 506 17.88 37.40 9.00
C GLU A 506 16.46 37.86 8.68
N LEU A 507 15.55 37.64 9.63
CA LEU A 507 14.20 38.18 9.62
C LEU A 507 14.01 39.01 10.89
N THR A 508 13.47 40.22 10.74
CA THR A 508 13.16 41.12 11.87
C THR A 508 11.67 41.38 11.86
N GLN A 509 10.99 41.23 13.00
CA GLN A 509 9.56 41.49 13.15
C GLN A 509 9.23 42.91 12.63
N CYS A 510 8.22 43.02 11.76
CA CYS A 510 7.84 44.23 11.03
C CYS A 510 8.90 44.85 10.10
N GLY A 511 10.06 44.22 9.96
CA GLY A 511 11.02 44.55 8.92
C GLY A 511 10.56 44.07 7.55
N THR A 512 11.05 44.72 6.49
CA THR A 512 10.86 44.26 5.11
C THR A 512 12.06 43.41 4.66
N VAL A 513 11.79 42.22 4.13
CA VAL A 513 12.78 41.32 3.53
C VAL A 513 12.45 41.08 2.06
N GLU A 514 13.47 40.97 1.21
CA GLU A 514 13.31 40.56 -0.18
C GLU A 514 13.77 39.12 -0.36
N ILE A 515 12.84 38.24 -0.73
CA ILE A 515 13.10 36.83 -1.02
C ILE A 515 13.29 36.69 -2.52
N LYS A 516 14.36 36.03 -2.95
CA LYS A 516 14.73 35.85 -4.36
C LYS A 516 14.81 34.37 -4.67
N TRP A 517 14.48 34.04 -5.91
CA TRP A 517 14.65 32.70 -6.43
C TRP A 517 15.17 32.75 -7.86
N SER A 518 15.66 31.62 -8.35
CA SER A 518 15.89 31.37 -9.77
C SER A 518 14.79 30.42 -10.24
N GLY A 519 14.25 30.64 -11.45
CA GLY A 519 13.16 29.85 -12.02
C GLY A 519 12.61 30.52 -13.27
N LYS A 520 12.15 29.74 -14.26
CA LYS A 520 11.64 30.28 -15.54
C LYS A 520 10.12 30.15 -15.72
N ASN A 521 9.47 29.37 -14.87
CA ASN A 521 8.09 28.94 -15.06
C ASN A 521 7.12 29.71 -14.14
N SER A 522 6.89 30.99 -14.45
CA SER A 522 5.87 31.79 -13.75
C SER A 522 4.43 31.40 -14.16
N PRO A 523 3.41 31.68 -13.34
CA PRO A 523 3.48 32.30 -12.02
C PRO A 523 4.04 31.36 -10.94
N PHE A 524 4.67 31.95 -9.92
CA PHE A 524 5.17 31.28 -8.73
C PHE A 524 4.18 31.43 -7.56
N ILE A 525 4.26 30.48 -6.64
CA ILE A 525 3.65 30.54 -5.31
C ILE A 525 4.80 30.64 -4.30
N LEU A 526 4.77 31.65 -3.44
CA LEU A 526 5.68 31.76 -2.30
C LEU A 526 4.92 31.47 -1.00
N SER A 527 5.33 30.44 -0.28
CA SER A 527 4.68 30.00 0.97
C SER A 527 5.63 30.20 2.15
N VAL A 528 5.11 30.74 3.25
CA VAL A 528 5.80 30.85 4.54
C VAL A 528 5.38 29.67 5.39
N LEU A 529 6.33 28.83 5.76
CA LEU A 529 6.09 27.58 6.47
C LEU A 529 6.47 27.71 7.96
N PRO A 530 5.72 27.05 8.87
CA PRO A 530 6.15 26.94 10.27
C PRO A 530 7.42 26.07 10.38
N SER A 531 8.06 26.08 11.54
CA SER A 531 9.21 25.20 11.82
C SER A 531 8.85 23.72 11.57
N CYS A 532 9.83 22.94 11.13
CA CYS A 532 9.71 21.49 10.98
C CYS A 532 9.44 20.73 12.30
N GLU A 533 9.53 21.41 13.45
CA GLU A 533 9.14 20.90 14.77
C GLU A 533 7.68 21.22 15.15
N SER A 534 6.93 21.96 14.31
CA SER A 534 5.51 22.26 14.54
C SER A 534 4.61 21.10 14.10
N ASP A 535 3.54 20.84 14.87
CA ASP A 535 2.50 19.84 14.55
C ASP A 535 1.54 20.27 13.41
N SER A 536 1.66 21.51 12.92
CA SER A 536 0.87 22.05 11.80
C SER A 536 1.66 21.99 10.49
N GLU A 537 1.09 21.36 9.45
CA GLU A 537 1.64 21.28 8.08
C GLU A 537 1.10 22.40 7.15
N ASP A 538 0.23 23.29 7.64
CA ASP A 538 -0.34 24.37 6.83
C ASP A 538 0.63 25.56 6.71
N PRO A 539 0.77 26.18 5.53
CA PRO A 539 1.57 27.39 5.39
C PRO A 539 0.95 28.51 6.24
N LEU A 540 1.80 29.18 7.02
CA LEU A 540 1.42 30.36 7.81
C LEU A 540 0.89 31.49 6.92
N MET A 541 1.38 31.56 5.68
CA MET A 541 0.94 32.51 4.67
C MET A 541 1.34 32.04 3.27
N GLU A 542 0.55 32.39 2.25
CA GLU A 542 0.89 32.14 0.86
C GLU A 542 0.67 33.38 -0.01
N PHE A 543 1.56 33.56 -0.98
CA PHE A 543 1.50 34.60 -1.99
C PHE A 543 1.48 33.94 -3.37
N THR A 544 0.32 33.94 -4.02
CA THR A 544 0.11 33.31 -5.32
C THR A 544 0.19 34.32 -6.47
N GLY A 545 0.38 33.85 -7.70
CA GLY A 545 0.37 34.70 -8.89
C GLY A 545 1.63 35.57 -9.06
N VAL A 546 2.74 35.23 -8.41
CA VAL A 546 3.97 36.02 -8.48
C VAL A 546 4.67 35.77 -9.81
N ASN A 547 4.71 36.77 -10.69
CA ASN A 547 5.38 36.64 -12.00
C ASN A 547 6.87 37.03 -11.99
N ALA A 548 7.34 37.65 -10.89
CA ALA A 548 8.74 37.99 -10.68
C ALA A 548 9.50 36.83 -10.03
N THR A 549 10.83 36.87 -10.08
CA THR A 549 11.72 35.95 -9.35
C THR A 549 12.15 36.49 -7.99
N SER A 550 11.39 37.45 -7.46
CA SER A 550 11.58 37.99 -6.13
C SER A 550 10.26 38.52 -5.55
N TYR A 551 10.16 38.54 -4.22
CA TYR A 551 9.01 39.07 -3.50
C TYR A 551 9.48 39.86 -2.27
N LYS A 552 8.97 41.08 -2.11
CA LYS A 552 9.22 41.89 -0.91
C LYS A 552 8.12 41.61 0.10
N TRP A 553 8.50 41.00 1.21
CA TRP A 553 7.59 40.66 2.29
C TRP A 553 7.89 41.51 3.52
N THR A 554 6.85 42.11 4.11
CA THR A 554 6.93 42.68 5.45
C THR A 554 6.63 41.57 6.44
N VAL A 555 7.57 41.26 7.34
CA VAL A 555 7.48 40.15 8.31
C VAL A 555 6.38 40.45 9.34
N ASN A 556 5.14 40.13 8.97
CA ASN A 556 3.92 40.36 9.75
C ASN A 556 3.57 39.18 10.67
N LEU A 557 4.59 38.48 11.14
CA LEU A 557 4.50 37.40 12.13
C LEU A 557 5.29 37.82 13.38
N PRO A 558 4.76 37.54 14.60
CA PRO A 558 5.46 37.87 15.82
C PRO A 558 6.73 37.02 15.97
N SER A 559 7.75 37.56 16.64
CA SER A 559 8.98 36.80 16.97
C SER A 559 8.75 35.52 17.80
N SER A 560 7.59 35.40 18.47
CA SER A 560 7.17 34.18 19.18
C SER A 560 6.74 33.03 18.25
N THR A 561 6.66 33.24 16.94
CA THR A 561 6.28 32.21 15.96
C THR A 561 7.32 31.09 15.85
N GLY A 562 8.56 31.34 16.28
CA GLY A 562 9.68 30.41 16.14
C GLY A 562 10.36 30.51 14.77
N PRO A 563 11.25 29.55 14.44
CA PRO A 563 11.86 29.45 13.12
C PRO A 563 10.81 29.22 12.03
N ILE A 564 11.01 29.85 10.86
CA ILE A 564 10.15 29.67 9.69
C ILE A 564 10.99 29.38 8.45
N ALA A 565 10.42 28.74 7.44
CA ALA A 565 11.05 28.51 6.15
C ALA A 565 10.20 29.09 5.01
N PHE A 566 10.80 29.23 3.82
CA PHE A 566 10.07 29.61 2.62
C PHE A 566 10.10 28.49 1.59
N ALA A 567 8.96 28.26 0.94
CA ALA A 567 8.87 27.41 -0.24
C ALA A 567 8.48 28.26 -1.45
N VAL A 568 9.09 27.99 -2.60
CA VAL A 568 8.69 28.54 -3.89
C VAL A 568 8.27 27.40 -4.80
N THR A 569 7.03 27.45 -5.29
CA THR A 569 6.48 26.49 -6.24
C THR A 569 6.29 27.17 -7.58
N ASP A 570 6.79 26.57 -8.66
CA ASP A 570 6.58 27.07 -10.02
C ASP A 570 5.27 26.52 -10.64
N ARG A 571 4.88 27.03 -11.82
CA ARG A 571 3.64 26.59 -12.51
C ARG A 571 3.62 25.09 -12.84
N ASP A 572 4.79 24.48 -13.00
CA ASP A 572 4.93 23.08 -13.36
C ASP A 572 4.95 22.17 -12.09
N GLY A 573 4.82 22.78 -10.91
CA GLY A 573 4.78 22.10 -9.62
C GLY A 573 6.16 21.65 -9.12
N ASN A 574 7.24 22.26 -9.61
CA ASN A 574 8.56 22.12 -9.01
C ASN A 574 8.66 23.03 -7.78
N GLU A 575 9.38 22.58 -6.76
CA GLU A 575 9.48 23.29 -5.49
C GLU A 575 10.94 23.51 -5.08
N ALA A 576 11.22 24.64 -4.44
CA ALA A 576 12.49 24.95 -3.80
C ALA A 576 12.25 25.52 -2.40
N TYR A 577 13.13 25.18 -1.46
CA TYR A 577 12.98 25.51 -0.04
C TYR A 577 14.20 26.26 0.49
N THR A 578 14.00 27.15 1.47
CA THR A 578 15.09 27.74 2.26
C THR A 578 15.41 26.89 3.48
N ASP A 579 16.55 27.15 4.12
CA ASP A 579 16.75 26.75 5.52
C ASP A 579 15.79 27.53 6.44
N GLU A 580 15.65 27.07 7.69
CA GLU A 580 14.88 27.77 8.70
C GLU A 580 15.58 29.04 9.19
N VAL A 581 14.81 30.12 9.36
CA VAL A 581 15.28 31.41 9.85
C VAL A 581 14.38 31.89 10.98
N ALA A 582 14.96 32.20 12.13
CA ALA A 582 14.23 32.75 13.27
C ALA A 582 13.88 34.23 13.06
N ILE A 583 12.67 34.63 13.48
CA ILE A 583 12.22 36.02 13.47
C ILE A 583 12.77 36.73 14.72
N LYS A 584 13.66 37.70 14.52
CA LYS A 584 14.18 38.55 15.59
C LYS A 584 13.10 39.51 16.09
N LYS A 585 13.01 39.66 17.40
CA LYS A 585 12.13 40.64 18.04
C LYS A 585 12.54 42.06 17.65
N SER A 586 11.56 42.90 17.37
CA SER A 586 11.69 44.34 17.13
C SER A 586 10.77 45.10 18.10
N ASP A 587 11.08 46.36 18.38
CA ASP A 587 10.21 47.28 19.12
C ASP A 587 9.05 47.80 18.24
N ASP A 588 9.10 47.53 16.93
CA ASP A 588 8.01 47.77 15.98
C ASP A 588 7.06 46.57 15.91
N GLY A 589 5.78 46.82 16.22
CA GLY A 589 4.68 45.86 16.12
C GLY A 589 3.56 46.30 15.16
N THR A 590 3.76 47.38 14.40
CA THR A 590 2.72 48.02 13.59
C THR A 590 2.16 47.11 12.49
N CYS A 591 2.95 46.15 12.01
CA CYS A 591 2.57 45.20 10.95
C CYS A 591 1.74 44.00 11.44
N LEU A 592 1.72 43.71 12.74
CA LEU A 592 1.14 42.47 13.30
C LEU A 592 -0.40 42.46 13.31
N SER A 593 -1.04 43.60 13.07
CA SER A 593 -2.50 43.74 12.97
C SER A 593 -3.03 43.59 11.53
N ALA A 594 -2.15 43.41 10.54
CA ALA A 594 -2.50 43.29 9.12
C ALA A 594 -2.72 41.83 8.63
N ALA A 595 -2.60 40.83 9.50
CA ALA A 595 -2.71 39.40 9.13
C ALA A 595 -4.15 38.92 8.87
N SER A 596 -5.17 39.77 9.06
CA SER A 596 -6.60 39.36 9.08
C SER A 596 -7.41 39.70 7.82
N SER A 597 -6.79 40.14 6.71
CA SER A 597 -7.56 40.79 5.62
C SER A 597 -7.30 40.34 4.17
N SER A 598 -6.53 39.27 3.90
CA SER A 598 -6.25 38.83 2.51
C SER A 598 -7.10 37.66 2.00
N ALA A 599 -8.06 37.15 2.76
CA ALA A 599 -8.96 36.07 2.32
C ALA A 599 -10.25 36.59 1.65
N ALA A 600 -10.15 37.38 0.57
CA ALA A 600 -11.24 37.58 -0.39
C ALA A 600 -10.80 38.46 -1.58
N ALA A 601 -10.55 37.85 -2.74
CA ALA A 601 -10.93 38.40 -4.05
C ALA A 601 -10.46 37.51 -5.20
N THR A 602 -11.33 36.69 -5.78
CA THR A 602 -11.55 36.64 -7.24
C THR A 602 -12.77 35.78 -7.57
N SER A 603 -13.92 36.42 -7.83
CA SER A 603 -14.96 35.83 -8.67
C SER A 603 -15.30 36.83 -9.77
N VAL A 604 -15.10 36.37 -11.01
CA VAL A 604 -15.30 37.11 -12.25
C VAL A 604 -16.80 37.14 -12.53
N ALA A 605 -17.37 38.33 -12.67
CA ALA A 605 -18.75 38.53 -13.06
C ALA A 605 -18.89 38.48 -14.59
N ALA A 606 -19.77 37.59 -15.08
CA ALA A 606 -20.37 37.69 -16.40
C ALA A 606 -21.88 37.88 -16.22
N ALA A 607 -22.41 38.92 -16.85
CA ALA A 607 -23.77 39.41 -16.71
C ALA A 607 -24.80 38.57 -17.47
N THR A 608 -26.04 38.49 -16.97
CA THR A 608 -27.23 38.62 -17.82
C THR A 608 -28.45 39.03 -17.01
N SER A 609 -29.09 40.09 -17.50
CA SER A 609 -30.30 40.71 -16.98
C SER A 609 -31.54 39.88 -17.30
N ALA A 610 -32.46 39.75 -16.35
CA ALA A 610 -33.88 39.54 -16.63
C ALA A 610 -34.75 40.07 -15.49
N THR A 611 -35.61 41.00 -15.86
CA THR A 611 -36.65 41.68 -15.10
C THR A 611 -37.83 40.74 -14.85
N SER A 612 -38.45 40.75 -13.66
CA SER A 612 -39.86 40.40 -13.51
C SER A 612 -40.48 40.94 -12.22
N VAL A 613 -41.76 41.27 -12.36
CA VAL A 613 -42.61 42.14 -11.57
C VAL A 613 -43.26 41.39 -10.41
N SER A 614 -43.58 42.13 -9.37
CA SER A 614 -44.39 41.81 -8.19
C SER A 614 -45.74 41.16 -8.55
N ASP A 615 -46.20 40.21 -7.73
CA ASP A 615 -47.56 40.30 -7.16
C ASP A 615 -47.77 39.35 -5.97
N ALA A 616 -48.59 39.84 -5.05
CA ALA A 616 -48.90 39.29 -3.74
C ALA A 616 -50.07 38.30 -3.76
N ASN A 617 -50.04 37.31 -2.87
CA ASN A 617 -51.16 37.06 -1.95
C ASN A 617 -50.80 36.04 -0.86
N SER A 618 -51.07 36.47 0.38
CA SER A 618 -51.10 35.66 1.61
C SER A 618 -52.50 35.03 1.78
N PRO A 619 -52.75 34.07 2.70
CA PRO A 619 -52.82 34.42 4.12
C PRO A 619 -52.23 33.38 5.12
N THR A 620 -52.10 33.88 6.35
CA THR A 620 -51.52 33.40 7.62
C THR A 620 -52.23 32.19 8.27
N PRO A 621 -51.63 31.60 9.34
CA PRO A 621 -52.06 31.98 10.69
C PRO A 621 -50.96 32.12 11.77
N THR A 622 -51.12 33.20 12.54
CA THR A 622 -50.95 33.48 13.98
C THR A 622 -50.05 32.66 14.94
N THR A 623 -49.38 33.47 15.76
CA THR A 623 -48.44 33.33 16.89
C THR A 623 -49.01 32.82 18.23
N LEU A 624 -48.17 32.26 19.12
CA LEU A 624 -47.76 32.86 20.42
C LEU A 624 -46.81 31.95 21.25
N ALA A 625 -45.94 32.61 22.04
CA ALA A 625 -44.84 32.12 22.88
C ALA A 625 -45.29 31.39 24.19
N VAL A 626 -44.43 30.73 24.99
CA VAL A 626 -43.64 31.30 26.13
C VAL A 626 -42.68 30.23 26.76
N SER A 627 -41.66 30.76 27.44
CA SER A 627 -40.41 30.32 28.11
C SER A 627 -40.32 29.16 29.12
N ASP A 628 -39.07 28.63 29.20
CA ASP A 628 -38.19 28.11 30.29
C ASP A 628 -38.67 27.58 31.67
N THR A 629 -38.37 26.27 31.90
CA THR A 629 -37.72 25.56 33.06
C THR A 629 -38.31 25.61 34.50
N PRO A 630 -37.93 24.73 35.49
CA PRO A 630 -37.46 23.31 35.51
C PRO A 630 -38.06 22.40 36.68
N ILE A 631 -37.51 21.16 36.83
CA ILE A 631 -37.47 20.21 38.02
C ILE A 631 -38.78 19.46 38.44
N PRO A 632 -38.86 18.37 39.27
CA PRO A 632 -37.96 17.28 39.73
C PRO A 632 -38.53 15.81 39.68
N SER A 633 -37.79 14.91 40.32
CA SER A 633 -37.67 13.44 40.37
C SER A 633 -38.62 12.61 41.30
N VAL A 634 -38.71 11.28 41.01
CA VAL A 634 -38.84 10.09 41.93
C VAL A 634 -40.26 9.72 42.47
N PRO A 635 -40.59 8.45 42.87
CA PRO A 635 -40.55 7.11 42.23
C PRO A 635 -41.95 6.40 42.31
N ILE A 636 -42.07 5.07 42.10
CA ILE A 636 -42.90 4.10 42.88
C ILE A 636 -42.72 2.65 42.35
N ASN A 637 -42.77 1.71 43.29
CA ASN A 637 -42.58 0.26 43.24
C ASN A 637 -43.94 -0.48 43.42
N ALA A 638 -44.08 -1.73 42.94
CA ALA A 638 -44.74 -2.87 43.65
C ALA A 638 -45.04 -4.11 42.76
N GLY A 639 -44.30 -5.20 43.00
CA GLY A 639 -44.78 -6.53 43.46
C GLY A 639 -45.61 -7.48 42.55
N ALA A 640 -45.14 -8.73 42.34
CA ALA A 640 -45.44 -9.90 43.23
C ALA A 640 -44.95 -11.28 42.68
N GLY A 641 -44.16 -12.00 43.51
CA GLY A 641 -44.11 -13.45 43.90
C GLY A 641 -44.40 -14.62 42.94
N LEU A 642 -43.90 -15.86 43.08
CA LEU A 642 -43.24 -16.71 44.13
C LEU A 642 -42.62 -17.93 43.35
N ASN A 643 -41.64 -18.75 43.78
CA ASN A 643 -41.48 -19.47 45.05
C ASN A 643 -40.10 -20.19 45.14
N SER A 644 -39.75 -20.64 46.35
CA SER A 644 -38.40 -20.91 46.88
C SER A 644 -37.97 -22.39 46.99
N GLY A 645 -36.68 -22.61 47.27
CA GLY A 645 -36.12 -23.81 47.89
C GLY A 645 -34.76 -23.52 48.55
N SER A 646 -34.69 -23.71 49.87
CA SER A 646 -33.66 -23.25 50.82
C SER A 646 -32.65 -24.32 51.25
N GLY A 647 -31.45 -23.91 51.67
CA GLY A 647 -30.51 -24.73 52.44
C GLY A 647 -29.36 -23.91 53.05
N SER A 648 -29.28 -23.91 54.39
CA SER A 648 -28.42 -23.14 55.30
C SER A 648 -26.99 -23.69 55.47
N GLY A 649 -26.06 -22.88 55.98
CA GLY A 649 -24.85 -23.37 56.68
C GLY A 649 -23.73 -22.35 56.86
N SER A 650 -23.36 -22.11 58.12
CA SER A 650 -22.51 -21.07 58.70
C SER A 650 -20.99 -21.35 58.71
N GLU A 651 -20.22 -20.25 58.76
CA GLU A 651 -18.95 -19.96 59.48
C GLU A 651 -17.84 -21.02 59.65
N GLY A 652 -16.58 -20.59 59.44
CA GLY A 652 -15.40 -21.29 59.97
C GLY A 652 -14.07 -20.92 59.33
N SER A 653 -13.42 -19.90 59.89
CA SER A 653 -12.09 -19.38 59.57
C SER A 653 -10.96 -20.43 59.67
N SER A 654 -9.90 -20.31 58.85
CA SER A 654 -8.51 -20.38 59.34
C SER A 654 -7.47 -19.94 58.30
N SER A 655 -6.44 -19.32 58.86
CA SER A 655 -5.25 -18.64 58.36
C SER A 655 -4.25 -19.47 57.57
N SER A 656 -3.49 -18.82 56.68
CA SER A 656 -2.03 -18.72 56.85
C SER A 656 -1.42 -17.65 55.94
N SER A 657 -0.87 -16.63 56.59
CA SER A 657 0.07 -15.64 56.07
C SER A 657 1.49 -16.18 56.19
N SER A 658 2.35 -15.87 55.22
CA SER A 658 3.80 -15.88 55.39
C SER A 658 4.39 -14.72 54.59
N GLU A 659 4.69 -13.63 55.31
CA GLU A 659 5.75 -12.68 54.97
C GLU A 659 7.10 -13.43 55.04
N ALA A 660 8.16 -13.08 54.32
CA ALA A 660 8.83 -11.80 54.48
C ALA A 660 9.93 -11.51 53.44
N GLN A 661 10.31 -10.23 53.47
CA GLN A 661 11.63 -9.63 53.25
C GLN A 661 11.95 -8.93 51.92
N THR A 662 11.74 -7.62 52.01
CA THR A 662 12.47 -6.51 51.41
C THR A 662 14.00 -6.68 51.42
N GLN A 663 14.65 -6.50 50.27
CA GLN A 663 16.00 -5.95 50.18
C GLN A 663 16.07 -4.90 49.06
N VAL A 664 16.81 -3.84 49.37
CA VAL A 664 16.98 -2.60 48.60
C VAL A 664 18.26 -2.67 47.77
N ASN A 665 18.18 -2.10 46.56
CA ASN A 665 19.24 -1.63 45.65
C ASN A 665 20.29 -2.61 45.12
N SER A 666 20.22 -2.84 43.81
CA SER A 666 21.38 -2.74 42.92
C SER A 666 20.94 -2.25 41.55
N ALA A 667 21.63 -1.22 41.07
CA ALA A 667 21.35 -0.48 39.85
C ALA A 667 21.34 -1.39 38.62
N VAL A 668 20.25 -1.32 37.84
CA VAL A 668 20.18 -1.89 36.50
C VAL A 668 20.89 -0.93 35.55
N SER A 669 21.99 -1.41 34.99
CA SER A 669 22.74 -0.76 33.91
C SER A 669 21.85 -0.46 32.69
N PRO A 670 21.93 0.74 32.09
CA PRO A 670 21.25 1.01 30.84
C PRO A 670 21.90 0.20 29.71
N GLY A 671 21.07 -0.56 28.98
CA GLY A 671 21.44 -1.23 27.74
C GLY A 671 21.90 -0.23 26.68
N PRO A 672 22.65 -0.68 25.66
CA PRO A 672 23.49 0.18 24.84
C PRO A 672 22.69 1.22 24.05
N THR A 673 23.26 2.41 24.03
CA THR A 673 22.78 3.65 23.44
C THR A 673 22.77 3.63 21.91
N PHE A 674 21.96 4.53 21.36
CA PHE A 674 21.51 4.80 20.00
C PHE A 674 22.56 4.97 18.86
N ALA A 675 23.81 4.53 19.02
CA ALA A 675 24.87 4.73 18.01
C ALA A 675 25.06 3.57 17.00
N SER A 676 24.32 2.45 17.14
CA SER A 676 24.55 1.24 16.33
C SER A 676 23.64 1.10 15.09
N MET A 677 22.66 1.97 14.87
CA MET A 677 21.66 1.78 13.79
C MET A 677 21.98 2.54 12.49
N ILE A 678 22.88 3.53 12.52
CA ILE A 678 23.31 4.25 11.29
C ILE A 678 24.26 3.39 10.44
N GLY A 679 24.98 2.43 11.04
CA GLY A 679 25.82 1.48 10.32
C GLY A 679 25.06 0.42 9.52
N VAL A 680 23.80 0.14 9.87
CA VAL A 680 23.00 -0.92 9.23
C VAL A 680 22.43 -0.47 7.89
N ALA A 681 22.10 0.81 7.73
CA ALA A 681 21.65 1.37 6.45
C ALA A 681 22.76 1.39 5.38
N ALA A 682 24.02 1.59 5.77
CA ALA A 682 25.17 1.49 4.87
C ALA A 682 25.58 0.02 4.60
N ALA A 683 25.44 -0.88 5.59
CA ALA A 683 25.73 -2.30 5.42
C ALA A 683 24.68 -3.04 4.56
N LEU A 684 23.41 -2.59 4.57
CA LEU A 684 22.34 -3.15 3.74
C LEU A 684 22.55 -2.87 2.24
N PHE A 685 23.25 -1.79 1.88
CA PHE A 685 23.65 -1.51 0.49
C PHE A 685 24.76 -2.44 -0.03
N ALA A 686 25.47 -3.16 0.85
CA ALA A 686 26.58 -4.04 0.48
C ALA A 686 26.19 -5.53 0.38
N LEU A 687 25.01 -5.93 0.88
CA LEU A 687 24.62 -7.35 0.97
C LEU A 687 23.29 -7.71 0.31
N PHE A 688 22.60 -6.75 -0.32
CA PHE A 688 21.43 -7.02 -1.15
C PHE A 688 21.58 -6.41 -2.55
#